data_AF-A0A653T3W5-F1
#
_entry.id   AF-A0A653T3W5-F1
#
_cell.length_a   1.000
_cell.length_b   1.000
_cell.length_c   1.000
_cell.angle_alpha   90.00
_cell.angle_beta   90.00
_cell.angle_gamma   90.00
#
_symmetry.space_group_name_H-M   'P 1'
#
loop_
_entity.id
_entity.type
_entity.pdbx_description
1 polymer ?
#
loop_
_entity_poly.entity_id
_entity_poly.type
_entity_poly.pdbx_seq_one_letter_code
_entity_poly.pdbx_strand_id
1 'polypeptide(L)'
;MRVLNFESGERLIRSANAALAGNFATARMYNIGMSDPRFVHLRVHSEFSIADGIVRLDDVVKSAAEDGQGALALTDLANAFGLVRFYKEARGKGVKPIAGCDVWITNPADRDKPSRLLLLVRDKTGYLNLCELLSRAWLTNQYRGRAEVMVEWLEEGLAQGLLALSGAQTGDIGMAFAAGNTASAERHAERWAKLFPNAFYIELQRAGQPGEQAYILEAVALAAKLRLPVVATHPLQFMTPDDYTAHEARVCISEGDILANPRRQKRFTTEQYFRTQDEMCALFADIPSALANTVEIAKRCNLTLELGKPKLPLFPTPDGMSLDDYLVQLSKEGLEVRLAQLYPDEAERAAQRETYYKRLDFECGTIIKMGFPGYFLIVADFIMWAKNNGVPVGPGRGSGAGSLVAYALGITDLDPLRYNLLFERFLNPERVSMPDFDIDFCQEGRDRVIQYVKGKYGADAVSQIATFGTMAAKAAVRDIGRVLDLGYMFTDGIAKLIPFKPGKHVTIADAMKEEPALQERFDSEDEVHQLLELAQRVEGLTRNVGMHAGGVLIAPGKLTDFCPLYTQGEDGGVVSQYDKDDVEAVGLVKFDFLGLTTLTILDWAERYIRRLDPGKRDWSLAQVPLDDPASFTILKKANTVAVFQLESRGMQGMLKDAQPDRFEDIIALVALYRPGPMDLIPSFCARKHGREIVEYPDPRVEPVLKETYGIMVYQEQVMQMAQIIGGYSLGGADLLRRAMGKKKPEEMAQHRELFAEGAAKNGLTREKSDEIFDLMEKFAGYGFNKSHAAAYALLAYYTAWLKAHHPAEFMAANMSLAMDDTDKVKILFEDCATNGMTVLPPDINQSAYRFEPVVEPDGKRSKTIRYGLGAVKGSGQNAIEEILRARADGAFTDLFDFCERIDRRIVNRRTVEALIRAGAFDALHVNRAQLLASVPLAMEAAEQAAANAMQAGLFDMGDAPLQKHELVDEPAWSDKKRLQEEKTALGFYLSGHLFDAYKGEVRRFVRQKIGELKEGREKLVAGVISSMRTQMTQRGKMLIVNLDDGTGQCEVTVFNEQFEANKALFKEDELLVVQGQARNDAFTGGIRFTVDTAMDLERARSRYAQSVKVEMNGNADALRLRRVLEAHAAGEQAAPPPMPVRDNGRQRQSAAPIPNGLNVSIVYRSEHAEGEVRLGDAWRVKPTDDLISALRGEFAGSAIEIVY
;
A
#
# COMPACT_ATOMS: atom_id res chain seq x y z
N MET A 1 -78.49 22.91 29.65
CA MET A 1 -78.11 24.00 30.58
C MET A 1 -76.66 24.33 30.30
N ARG A 2 -76.40 25.45 29.60
CA ARG A 2 -75.85 26.70 30.17
C ARG A 2 -74.34 26.56 30.45
N VAL A 3 -73.42 27.29 29.82
CA VAL A 3 -73.50 28.56 29.07
C VAL A 3 -72.36 28.62 28.03
N LEU A 4 -72.72 29.04 26.82
CA LEU A 4 -71.82 29.50 25.75
C LEU A 4 -71.23 30.86 26.10
N ASN A 5 -69.96 31.10 25.80
CA ASN A 5 -69.48 32.43 25.40
C ASN A 5 -68.48 32.29 24.25
N PHE A 6 -68.90 32.80 23.10
CA PHE A 6 -68.07 33.11 21.94
C PHE A 6 -67.64 34.57 22.08
N GLU A 7 -66.34 34.84 22.05
CA GLU A 7 -65.81 36.11 21.58
C GLU A 7 -64.77 35.80 20.48
N SER A 8 -65.22 36.04 19.26
CA SER A 8 -64.44 36.14 18.04
C SER A 8 -63.89 37.55 17.88
N GLY A 9 -62.67 37.66 17.38
CA GLY A 9 -62.43 38.65 16.32
C GLY A 9 -61.79 39.97 16.69
N GLU A 10 -60.69 39.99 17.44
CA GLU A 10 -59.73 41.10 17.37
C GLU A 10 -58.29 40.59 17.49
N ARG A 11 -57.82 39.87 16.46
CA ARG A 11 -56.37 39.66 16.22
C ARG A 11 -56.05 39.32 14.76
N LEU A 12 -56.85 39.83 13.82
CA LEU A 12 -56.69 39.59 12.39
C LEU A 12 -56.67 40.88 11.53
N ILE A 13 -56.54 42.05 12.16
CA ILE A 13 -56.48 43.35 11.46
C ILE A 13 -55.17 44.11 11.78
N ARG A 14 -54.11 43.37 12.15
CA ARG A 14 -52.73 43.88 12.07
C ARG A 14 -51.78 43.02 11.23
N SER A 15 -52.24 41.86 10.74
CA SER A 15 -51.48 41.01 9.81
C SER A 15 -51.89 41.17 8.34
N ALA A 16 -53.03 41.81 8.04
CA ALA A 16 -53.54 41.92 6.66
C ALA A 16 -53.02 43.15 5.87
N ASN A 17 -52.57 44.21 6.55
CA ASN A 17 -52.02 45.41 5.87
C ASN A 17 -50.49 45.38 5.68
N ALA A 18 -49.80 44.37 6.19
CA ALA A 18 -48.39 44.10 5.83
C ALA A 18 -48.28 43.21 4.56
N ALA A 19 -49.33 42.49 4.20
CA ALA A 19 -49.33 41.56 3.06
C ALA A 19 -49.62 42.22 1.70
N LEU A 20 -50.17 43.44 1.66
CA LEU A 20 -50.50 44.15 0.42
C LEU A 20 -49.54 45.28 0.05
N ALA A 21 -48.75 45.79 1.01
CA ALA A 21 -47.61 46.67 0.73
C ALA A 21 -46.31 45.88 0.44
N GLY A 22 -46.22 44.62 0.92
CA GLY A 22 -45.11 43.72 0.62
C GLY A 22 -45.12 43.16 -0.80
N ASN A 23 -46.26 43.15 -1.50
CA ASN A 23 -46.41 42.51 -2.82
C ASN A 23 -46.20 43.45 -4.02
N PHE A 24 -46.02 44.76 -3.80
CA PHE A 24 -45.57 45.69 -4.86
C PHE A 24 -44.07 46.04 -4.77
N ALA A 25 -43.40 45.72 -3.66
CA ALA A 25 -41.95 45.82 -3.51
C ALA A 25 -41.21 44.50 -3.81
N THR A 26 -41.85 43.34 -3.61
CA THR A 26 -41.26 42.03 -3.95
C THR A 26 -41.39 41.66 -5.43
N ALA A 27 -42.37 42.21 -6.15
CA ALA A 27 -42.43 42.10 -7.62
C ALA A 27 -41.38 42.95 -8.36
N ARG A 28 -40.66 43.84 -7.64
CA ARG A 28 -39.50 44.59 -8.17
C ARG A 28 -38.14 44.08 -7.66
N MET A 29 -38.11 43.14 -6.70
CA MET A 29 -36.87 42.48 -6.26
C MET A 29 -36.70 41.06 -6.81
N TYR A 30 -37.75 40.43 -7.36
CA TYR A 30 -37.66 39.20 -8.17
C TYR A 30 -37.46 39.47 -9.67
N ASN A 31 -36.96 40.66 -9.98
CA ASN A 31 -36.42 41.00 -11.30
C ASN A 31 -35.03 41.60 -11.08
N ILE A 32 -34.16 40.88 -10.36
CA ILE A 32 -32.74 40.93 -10.69
C ILE A 32 -32.71 40.34 -12.09
N GLY A 33 -32.72 41.21 -13.10
CA GLY A 33 -32.69 40.78 -14.48
C GLY A 33 -31.55 39.79 -14.62
N MET A 34 -31.86 38.54 -14.93
CA MET A 34 -30.88 37.66 -15.55
C MET A 34 -30.54 38.35 -16.87
N SER A 35 -29.53 39.22 -16.86
CA SER A 35 -28.94 39.72 -18.08
C SER A 35 -28.55 38.49 -18.89
N ASP A 36 -28.96 38.43 -20.16
CA ASP A 36 -28.50 37.37 -21.04
C ASP A 36 -26.97 37.26 -20.95
N PRO A 37 -26.40 36.05 -20.82
CA PRO A 37 -24.96 35.87 -20.72
C PRO A 37 -24.31 36.50 -21.95
N ARG A 38 -23.26 37.30 -21.71
CA ARG A 38 -22.46 37.97 -22.74
C ARG A 38 -21.23 37.16 -23.13
N PHE A 39 -20.78 36.27 -22.25
CA PHE A 39 -19.62 35.42 -22.47
C PHE A 39 -19.72 34.12 -21.66
N VAL A 40 -19.17 33.04 -22.22
CA VAL A 40 -19.05 31.72 -21.58
C VAL A 40 -17.63 31.21 -21.77
N HIS A 41 -16.98 30.75 -20.69
CA HIS A 41 -15.69 30.06 -20.79
C HIS A 41 -15.83 28.73 -21.52
N LEU A 42 -15.15 28.61 -22.66
CA LEU A 42 -15.12 27.40 -23.49
C LEU A 42 -13.81 26.60 -23.37
N ARG A 43 -12.77 27.15 -22.75
CA ARG A 43 -11.44 26.54 -22.67
C ARG A 43 -10.93 26.59 -21.23
N VAL A 44 -11.07 25.47 -20.52
CA VAL A 44 -10.68 25.34 -19.10
C VAL A 44 -9.91 24.05 -18.90
N HIS A 45 -8.68 24.18 -18.41
CA HIS A 45 -7.88 23.06 -17.92
C HIS A 45 -8.04 22.99 -16.40
N SER A 46 -8.60 21.89 -15.93
CA SER A 46 -8.80 21.63 -14.51
C SER A 46 -7.61 20.91 -13.88
N GLU A 47 -7.71 20.60 -12.59
CA GLU A 47 -6.82 19.69 -11.86
C GLU A 47 -6.66 18.30 -12.52
N PHE A 48 -7.54 17.94 -13.46
CA PHE A 48 -7.47 16.72 -14.27
C PHE A 48 -6.66 16.87 -15.56
N SER A 49 -6.26 18.07 -15.93
CA SER A 49 -5.17 18.31 -16.88
C SER A 49 -3.84 18.11 -16.18
N ILE A 50 -3.50 16.85 -15.87
CA ILE A 50 -2.41 16.44 -14.97
C ILE A 50 -1.06 17.12 -15.27
N ALA A 51 -0.80 17.49 -16.53
CA ALA A 51 0.47 18.12 -16.91
C ALA A 51 0.54 19.62 -16.61
N ASP A 52 -0.58 20.35 -16.65
CA ASP A 52 -0.59 21.81 -16.59
C ASP A 52 -1.70 22.46 -15.75
N GLY A 53 -2.88 21.87 -15.57
CA GLY A 53 -3.98 22.52 -14.86
C GLY A 53 -3.92 22.43 -13.34
N ILE A 54 -4.28 23.53 -12.65
CA ILE A 54 -4.49 23.55 -11.18
C ILE A 54 -5.88 24.06 -10.78
N VAL A 55 -6.78 24.29 -11.74
CA VAL A 55 -8.16 24.75 -11.46
C VAL A 55 -8.99 23.63 -10.85
N ARG A 56 -9.44 23.83 -9.61
CA ARG A 56 -10.36 22.89 -8.96
C ARG A 56 -11.77 23.04 -9.54
N LEU A 57 -12.45 21.92 -9.78
CA LEU A 57 -13.78 21.91 -10.39
C LEU A 57 -14.82 22.67 -9.55
N ASP A 58 -14.78 22.49 -8.23
CA ASP A 58 -15.76 23.08 -7.31
C ASP A 58 -15.67 24.63 -7.31
N ASP A 59 -14.45 25.16 -7.45
CA ASP A 59 -14.14 26.59 -7.46
C ASP A 59 -14.56 27.24 -8.78
N VAL A 60 -14.17 26.67 -9.93
CA VAL A 60 -14.50 27.28 -11.24
C VAL A 60 -16.00 27.25 -11.53
N VAL A 61 -16.70 26.18 -11.12
CA VAL A 61 -18.16 26.11 -11.25
C VAL A 61 -18.83 27.16 -10.37
N LYS A 62 -18.32 27.36 -9.14
CA LYS A 62 -18.82 28.40 -8.24
C LYS A 62 -18.62 29.79 -8.85
N SER A 63 -17.42 30.11 -9.33
CA SER A 63 -17.12 31.40 -9.94
C SER A 63 -17.95 31.66 -11.20
N ALA A 64 -18.17 30.64 -12.05
CA ALA A 64 -19.03 30.78 -13.23
C ALA A 64 -20.51 31.02 -12.88
N ALA A 65 -20.99 30.42 -11.78
CA ALA A 65 -22.34 30.65 -11.26
C ALA A 65 -22.48 32.07 -10.68
N GLU A 66 -21.50 32.53 -9.90
CA GLU A 66 -21.46 33.88 -9.30
C GLU A 66 -21.37 34.97 -10.37
N ASP A 67 -20.60 34.75 -11.43
CA ASP A 67 -20.45 35.63 -12.58
C ASP A 67 -21.64 35.57 -13.55
N GLY A 68 -22.59 34.63 -13.36
CA GLY A 68 -23.81 34.53 -14.17
C GLY A 68 -23.59 34.09 -15.62
N GLN A 69 -22.58 33.26 -15.90
CA GLN A 69 -22.28 32.80 -17.27
C GLN A 69 -23.34 31.84 -17.84
N GLY A 70 -24.11 31.17 -16.97
CA GLY A 70 -25.19 30.23 -17.34
C GLY A 70 -24.71 28.89 -17.91
N ALA A 71 -23.52 28.83 -18.50
CA ALA A 71 -22.85 27.61 -18.95
C ALA A 71 -21.34 27.70 -18.69
N LEU A 72 -20.66 26.55 -18.71
CA LEU A 72 -19.21 26.43 -18.58
C LEU A 72 -18.74 25.18 -19.32
N ALA A 73 -17.61 25.26 -20.04
CA ALA A 73 -16.98 24.08 -20.62
C ALA A 73 -15.83 23.56 -19.77
N LEU A 74 -15.71 22.23 -19.70
CA LEU A 74 -14.52 21.54 -19.25
C LEU A 74 -13.82 20.96 -20.48
N THR A 75 -12.55 21.31 -20.68
CA THR A 75 -11.78 20.92 -21.86
C THR A 75 -10.36 20.53 -21.47
N ASP A 76 -10.25 19.51 -20.61
CA ASP A 76 -8.96 19.04 -20.14
C ASP A 76 -8.05 18.55 -21.28
N LEU A 77 -6.75 18.58 -21.00
CA LEU A 77 -5.67 18.21 -21.92
C LEU A 77 -5.73 16.73 -22.30
N ALA A 78 -6.26 16.44 -23.50
CA ALA A 78 -6.32 15.10 -24.10
C ALA A 78 -6.93 14.01 -23.20
N ASN A 79 -7.84 14.37 -22.29
CA ASN A 79 -8.52 13.43 -21.41
C ASN A 79 -9.92 13.94 -21.02
N ALA A 80 -10.70 13.08 -20.37
CA ALA A 80 -12.00 13.39 -19.80
C ALA A 80 -12.11 12.97 -18.32
N PHE A 81 -10.99 12.89 -17.59
CA PHE A 81 -10.94 12.31 -16.24
C PHE A 81 -11.95 12.94 -15.27
N GLY A 82 -12.10 14.27 -15.30
CA GLY A 82 -13.00 15.02 -14.42
C GLY A 82 -14.43 15.23 -14.94
N LEU A 83 -14.80 14.66 -16.09
CA LEU A 83 -16.01 15.06 -16.82
C LEU A 83 -17.31 14.75 -16.05
N VAL A 84 -17.42 13.55 -15.47
CA VAL A 84 -18.66 13.13 -14.78
C VAL A 84 -18.82 13.90 -13.46
N ARG A 85 -17.75 14.08 -12.69
CA ARG A 85 -17.73 14.99 -11.52
C ARG A 85 -18.14 16.42 -11.89
N PHE A 86 -17.54 17.00 -12.93
CA PHE A 86 -17.89 18.32 -13.43
C PHE A 86 -19.37 18.42 -13.85
N TYR A 87 -19.87 17.42 -14.56
CA TYR A 87 -21.27 17.38 -15.01
C TYR A 87 -22.25 17.41 -13.81
N LYS A 88 -21.97 16.64 -12.76
CA LYS A 88 -22.77 16.61 -11.53
C LYS A 88 -22.70 17.96 -10.80
N GLU A 89 -21.51 18.50 -10.61
CA GLU A 89 -21.27 19.74 -9.86
C GLU A 89 -21.87 20.97 -10.55
N ALA A 90 -21.63 21.12 -11.86
CA ALA A 90 -22.19 22.21 -12.66
C ALA A 90 -23.72 22.23 -12.61
N ARG A 91 -24.36 21.07 -12.83
CA ARG A 91 -25.82 20.96 -12.75
C ARG A 91 -26.35 21.21 -11.34
N GLY A 92 -25.62 20.78 -10.30
CA GLY A 92 -25.96 21.03 -8.90
C GLY A 92 -26.01 22.52 -8.55
N LYS A 93 -25.16 23.33 -9.19
CA LYS A 93 -25.10 24.80 -9.04
C LYS A 93 -25.91 25.58 -10.09
N GLY A 94 -26.67 24.90 -10.95
CA GLY A 94 -27.49 25.54 -11.99
C GLY A 94 -26.71 26.07 -13.20
N VAL A 95 -25.44 25.66 -13.37
CA VAL A 95 -24.62 25.99 -14.54
C VAL A 95 -24.73 24.85 -15.56
N LYS A 96 -24.97 25.16 -16.84
CA LYS A 96 -25.02 24.16 -17.90
C LYS A 96 -23.60 23.63 -18.20
N PRO A 97 -23.31 22.33 -18.00
CA PRO A 97 -22.02 21.76 -18.37
C PRO A 97 -21.90 21.60 -19.89
N ILE A 98 -20.76 22.00 -20.45
CA ILE A 98 -20.34 21.71 -21.82
C ILE A 98 -19.16 20.74 -21.75
N ALA A 99 -19.34 19.54 -22.30
CA ALA A 99 -18.28 18.55 -22.38
C ALA A 99 -17.37 18.87 -23.57
N GLY A 100 -16.06 18.78 -23.38
CA GLY A 100 -15.09 18.93 -24.46
C GLY A 100 -13.71 18.44 -24.05
N CYS A 101 -12.75 18.60 -24.94
CA CYS A 101 -11.36 18.22 -24.71
C CYS A 101 -10.45 19.05 -25.60
N ASP A 102 -9.31 19.48 -25.06
CA ASP A 102 -8.26 20.10 -25.86
C ASP A 102 -7.29 19.00 -26.33
N VAL A 103 -7.37 18.63 -27.61
CA VAL A 103 -6.66 17.47 -28.17
C VAL A 103 -5.41 17.88 -28.93
N TRP A 104 -4.42 16.99 -28.95
CA TRP A 104 -3.26 17.12 -29.82
C TRP A 104 -3.56 16.49 -31.17
N ILE A 105 -3.23 17.19 -32.25
CA ILE A 105 -3.30 16.67 -33.60
C ILE A 105 -1.89 16.29 -34.05
N THR A 106 -1.74 15.06 -34.51
CA THR A 106 -0.47 14.53 -35.00
C THR A 106 0.01 15.38 -36.17
N ASN A 107 1.26 15.83 -36.11
CA ASN A 107 1.91 16.47 -37.24
C ASN A 107 2.80 15.44 -37.97
N PRO A 108 2.40 14.95 -39.16
CA PRO A 108 3.16 13.93 -39.87
C PRO A 108 4.51 14.43 -40.42
N ALA A 109 4.70 15.75 -40.56
CA ALA A 109 5.95 16.32 -41.04
C ALA A 109 7.01 16.45 -39.93
N ASP A 110 6.57 16.71 -38.70
CA ASP A 110 7.43 16.87 -37.53
C ASP A 110 6.61 16.55 -36.27
N ARG A 111 6.71 15.29 -35.80
CA ARG A 111 5.93 14.80 -34.65
C ARG A 111 6.33 15.47 -33.32
N ASP A 112 7.48 16.13 -33.26
CA ASP A 112 7.88 16.96 -32.12
C ASP A 112 7.12 18.31 -32.07
N LYS A 113 6.40 18.66 -33.14
CA LYS A 113 5.58 19.87 -33.25
C LYS A 113 4.12 19.55 -33.60
N PRO A 114 3.38 18.86 -32.71
CA PRO A 114 1.95 18.65 -32.89
C PRO A 114 1.19 19.97 -32.73
N SER A 115 0.00 20.07 -33.33
CA SER A 115 -0.89 21.22 -33.16
C SER A 115 -2.02 20.94 -32.18
N ARG A 116 -2.69 21.99 -31.68
CA ARG A 116 -3.88 21.87 -30.82
C ARG A 116 -5.18 22.02 -31.62
N LEU A 117 -6.23 21.33 -31.16
CA LEU A 117 -7.60 21.53 -31.63
C LEU A 117 -8.53 21.35 -30.43
N LEU A 118 -9.44 22.30 -30.21
CA LEU A 118 -10.44 22.16 -29.14
C LEU A 118 -11.68 21.47 -29.70
N LEU A 119 -12.10 20.35 -29.12
CA LEU A 119 -13.31 19.64 -29.50
C LEU A 119 -14.38 19.80 -28.42
N LEU A 120 -15.57 20.24 -28.79
CA LEU A 120 -16.73 20.38 -27.92
C LEU A 120 -17.83 19.41 -28.36
N VAL A 121 -18.48 18.78 -27.39
CA VAL A 121 -19.56 17.81 -27.62
C VAL A 121 -20.86 18.56 -27.90
N ARG A 122 -21.42 18.37 -29.09
CA ARG A 122 -22.71 18.96 -29.47
C ARG A 122 -23.90 18.14 -28.97
N ASP A 123 -23.78 16.82 -29.08
CA ASP A 123 -24.86 15.86 -28.83
C ASP A 123 -24.29 14.50 -28.39
N LYS A 124 -25.17 13.51 -28.16
CA LYS A 124 -24.76 12.17 -27.71
C LYS A 124 -23.79 11.50 -28.71
N THR A 125 -23.97 11.68 -30.02
CA THR A 125 -23.06 11.12 -31.03
C THR A 125 -21.66 11.74 -30.88
N GLY A 126 -21.60 13.05 -30.65
CA GLY A 126 -20.34 13.73 -30.33
C GLY A 126 -19.64 13.17 -29.10
N TYR A 127 -20.39 12.85 -28.03
CA TYR A 127 -19.80 12.26 -26.82
C TYR A 127 -19.16 10.89 -27.10
N LEU A 128 -19.85 10.02 -27.82
CA LEU A 128 -19.35 8.69 -28.19
C LEU A 128 -18.12 8.80 -29.08
N ASN A 129 -18.15 9.70 -30.06
CA ASN A 129 -17.02 9.96 -30.94
C ASN A 129 -15.82 10.56 -30.19
N LEU A 130 -16.05 11.44 -29.22
CA LEU A 130 -14.98 11.95 -28.35
C LEU A 130 -14.37 10.82 -27.52
N CYS A 131 -15.19 9.93 -26.95
CA CYS A 131 -14.71 8.77 -26.20
C CYS A 131 -13.83 7.86 -27.06
N GLU A 132 -14.27 7.58 -28.30
CA GLU A 132 -13.53 6.79 -29.27
C GLU A 132 -12.20 7.47 -29.67
N LEU A 133 -12.20 8.77 -29.99
CA LEU A 133 -11.01 9.52 -30.37
C LEU A 133 -9.95 9.54 -29.25
N LEU A 134 -10.37 9.83 -28.02
CA LEU A 134 -9.47 9.84 -26.86
C LEU A 134 -8.91 8.45 -26.57
N SER A 135 -9.75 7.42 -26.68
CA SER A 135 -9.33 6.03 -26.49
C SER A 135 -8.32 5.61 -27.56
N ARG A 136 -8.59 5.87 -28.84
CA ARG A 136 -7.63 5.57 -29.92
C ARG A 136 -6.31 6.29 -29.73
N ALA A 137 -6.35 7.57 -29.35
CA ALA A 137 -5.15 8.37 -29.12
C ALA A 137 -4.27 7.77 -28.01
N TRP A 138 -4.86 7.46 -26.84
CA TRP A 138 -4.12 6.84 -25.73
C TRP A 138 -3.72 5.40 -26.01
N LEU A 139 -4.54 4.60 -26.68
CA LEU A 139 -4.22 3.18 -26.86
C LEU A 139 -3.25 2.91 -28.01
N THR A 140 -3.21 3.77 -29.03
CA THR A 140 -2.49 3.45 -30.29
C THR A 140 -1.54 4.52 -30.80
N ASN A 141 -1.64 5.78 -30.34
CA ASN A 141 -0.85 6.88 -30.88
C ASN A 141 -0.29 7.81 -29.79
N GLN A 142 0.47 7.22 -28.87
CA GLN A 142 1.23 7.98 -27.87
C GLN A 142 2.59 8.41 -28.42
N TYR A 143 3.05 9.60 -28.01
CA TYR A 143 4.37 10.12 -28.32
C TYR A 143 4.89 10.98 -27.16
N ARG A 144 6.05 10.61 -26.58
CA ARG A 144 6.67 11.30 -25.42
C ARG A 144 5.68 11.60 -24.27
N GLY A 145 4.85 10.61 -23.91
CA GLY A 145 3.87 10.73 -22.82
C GLY A 145 2.59 11.50 -23.17
N ARG A 146 2.37 11.83 -24.45
CA ARG A 146 1.22 12.58 -24.95
C ARG A 146 0.42 11.71 -25.92
N ALA A 147 -0.90 11.70 -25.80
CA ALA A 147 -1.78 11.07 -26.78
C ALA A 147 -2.17 12.04 -27.89
N GLU A 148 -2.03 11.60 -29.14
CA GLU A 148 -2.27 12.42 -30.32
C GLU A 148 -3.39 11.83 -31.20
N VAL A 149 -4.31 12.68 -31.63
CA VAL A 149 -5.37 12.36 -32.59
C VAL A 149 -4.81 12.50 -34.00
N MET A 150 -5.06 11.51 -34.85
CA MET A 150 -4.77 11.59 -36.28
C MET A 150 -5.93 12.28 -37.02
N VAL A 151 -5.63 13.07 -38.05
CA VAL A 151 -6.66 13.81 -38.82
C VAL A 151 -7.57 12.83 -39.56
N GLU A 152 -6.99 11.72 -40.02
CA GLU A 152 -7.64 10.64 -40.73
C GLU A 152 -8.80 10.04 -39.92
N TRP A 153 -8.67 9.95 -38.60
CA TRP A 153 -9.74 9.44 -37.72
C TRP A 153 -10.97 10.35 -37.72
N LEU A 154 -10.78 11.67 -37.86
CA LEU A 154 -11.87 12.63 -38.00
C LEU A 154 -12.53 12.52 -39.38
N GLU A 155 -11.73 12.26 -40.42
CA GLU A 155 -12.20 12.01 -41.80
C GLU A 155 -13.03 10.73 -41.93
N GLU A 156 -12.74 9.70 -41.12
CA GLU A 156 -13.50 8.43 -41.03
C GLU A 156 -14.91 8.59 -40.44
N GLY A 157 -15.29 9.79 -39.98
CA GLY A 157 -16.62 10.10 -39.46
C GLY A 157 -16.68 10.40 -37.96
N LEU A 158 -15.55 10.30 -37.24
CA LEU A 158 -15.50 10.65 -35.81
C LEU A 158 -15.62 12.17 -35.56
N ALA A 159 -15.64 13.00 -36.59
CA ALA A 159 -16.00 14.42 -36.47
C ALA A 159 -17.50 14.66 -36.22
N GLN A 160 -18.37 13.68 -36.49
CA GLN A 160 -19.82 13.85 -36.39
C GLN A 160 -20.24 14.17 -34.94
N GLY A 161 -21.14 15.14 -34.77
CA GLY A 161 -21.66 15.52 -33.45
C GLY A 161 -20.67 16.33 -32.59
N LEU A 162 -19.50 16.67 -33.12
CA LEU A 162 -18.51 17.53 -32.49
C LEU A 162 -18.52 18.94 -33.12
N LEU A 163 -18.00 19.89 -32.35
CA LEU A 163 -17.72 21.27 -32.78
C LEU A 163 -16.24 21.54 -32.49
N ALA A 164 -15.52 22.11 -33.45
CA ALA A 164 -14.08 22.32 -33.36
C ALA A 164 -13.71 23.81 -33.30
N LEU A 165 -12.79 24.17 -32.39
CA LEU A 165 -12.13 25.47 -32.38
C LEU A 165 -10.66 25.31 -32.79
N SER A 166 -10.15 26.26 -33.55
CA SER A 166 -8.87 26.13 -34.25
C SER A 166 -7.61 26.02 -33.39
N GLY A 167 -7.66 26.15 -32.06
CA GLY A 167 -6.49 26.01 -31.18
C GLY A 167 -5.64 27.29 -31.04
N ALA A 168 -6.17 28.43 -31.45
CA ALA A 168 -5.49 29.74 -31.45
C ALA A 168 -4.07 29.67 -32.06
N GLN A 169 -3.07 30.31 -31.44
CA GLN A 169 -1.67 30.29 -31.90
C GLN A 169 -1.04 28.88 -31.90
N THR A 170 -1.57 27.97 -31.07
CA THR A 170 -1.05 26.60 -30.94
C THR A 170 -1.70 25.61 -31.92
N GLY A 171 -2.72 26.04 -32.67
CA GLY A 171 -3.33 25.27 -33.74
C GLY A 171 -2.52 25.27 -35.02
N ASP A 172 -2.87 24.41 -35.97
CA ASP A 172 -2.15 24.30 -37.26
C ASP A 172 -2.23 25.60 -38.08
N ILE A 173 -3.36 26.31 -38.01
CA ILE A 173 -3.53 27.65 -38.59
C ILE A 173 -2.59 28.68 -37.94
N GLY A 174 -2.56 28.73 -36.61
CA GLY A 174 -1.70 29.68 -35.87
C GLY A 174 -0.21 29.42 -36.06
N MET A 175 0.19 28.14 -36.05
CA MET A 175 1.56 27.72 -36.34
C MET A 175 1.98 28.07 -37.78
N ALA A 176 1.08 27.92 -38.75
CA ALA A 176 1.36 28.31 -40.14
C ALA A 176 1.55 29.83 -40.28
N PHE A 177 0.77 30.64 -39.57
CA PHE A 177 0.95 32.10 -39.51
C PHE A 177 2.28 32.48 -38.87
N ALA A 178 2.65 31.87 -37.73
CA ALA A 178 3.93 32.08 -37.08
C ALA A 178 5.13 31.73 -37.99
N ALA A 179 4.96 30.77 -38.90
CA ALA A 179 5.94 30.40 -39.92
C ALA A 179 5.91 31.29 -41.19
N GLY A 180 5.02 32.29 -41.26
CA GLY A 180 4.86 33.16 -42.43
C GLY A 180 4.20 32.46 -43.64
N ASN A 181 3.50 31.34 -43.44
CA ASN A 181 2.92 30.52 -44.50
C ASN A 181 1.38 30.63 -44.55
N THR A 182 0.89 31.79 -45.00
CA THR A 182 -0.55 32.08 -45.15
C THR A 182 -1.29 31.07 -46.02
N ALA A 183 -0.65 30.53 -47.07
CA ALA A 183 -1.26 29.55 -47.95
C ALA A 183 -1.53 28.21 -47.25
N SER A 184 -0.68 27.80 -46.31
CA SER A 184 -0.95 26.62 -45.48
C SER A 184 -2.04 26.90 -44.46
N ALA A 185 -2.04 28.08 -43.82
CA ALA A 185 -3.11 28.48 -42.89
C ALA A 185 -4.50 28.40 -43.54
N GLU A 186 -4.63 28.88 -44.79
CA GLU A 186 -5.88 28.80 -45.57
C GLU A 186 -6.29 27.35 -45.85
N ARG A 187 -5.37 26.49 -46.31
CA ARG A 187 -5.65 25.06 -46.54
C ARG A 187 -6.08 24.33 -45.28
N HIS A 188 -5.46 24.62 -44.14
CA HIS A 188 -5.83 24.04 -42.84
C HIS A 188 -7.25 24.46 -42.44
N ALA A 189 -7.58 25.75 -42.57
CA ALA A 189 -8.92 26.25 -42.29
C ALA A 189 -10.00 25.64 -43.19
N GLU A 190 -9.73 25.50 -44.49
CA GLU A 190 -10.64 24.85 -45.44
C GLU A 190 -10.86 23.37 -45.11
N ARG A 191 -9.80 22.64 -44.72
CA ARG A 191 -9.90 21.25 -44.27
C ARG A 191 -10.82 21.12 -43.06
N TRP A 192 -10.60 21.93 -42.03
CA TRP A 192 -11.44 21.88 -40.82
C TRP A 192 -12.88 22.32 -41.06
N ALA A 193 -13.09 23.35 -41.89
CA ALA A 193 -14.42 23.78 -42.28
C ALA A 193 -15.19 22.68 -43.04
N LYS A 194 -14.50 21.89 -43.86
CA LYS A 194 -15.07 20.73 -44.57
C LYS A 194 -15.42 19.59 -43.60
N LEU A 195 -14.58 19.32 -42.62
CA LEU A 195 -14.80 18.24 -41.63
C LEU A 195 -15.89 18.58 -40.61
N PHE A 196 -15.99 19.84 -40.21
CA PHE A 196 -16.97 20.33 -39.24
C PHE A 196 -17.89 21.38 -39.88
N PRO A 197 -18.79 20.97 -40.81
CA PRO A 197 -19.64 21.90 -41.53
C PRO A 197 -20.55 22.68 -40.57
N ASN A 198 -20.47 24.02 -40.63
CA ASN A 198 -21.14 24.95 -39.70
C ASN A 198 -20.79 24.72 -38.21
N ALA A 199 -19.73 24.00 -37.91
CA ALA A 199 -19.29 23.63 -36.57
C ALA A 199 -17.78 23.82 -36.37
N PHE A 200 -17.13 24.59 -37.25
CA PHE A 200 -15.75 25.02 -37.10
C PHE A 200 -15.69 26.53 -36.84
N TYR A 201 -14.89 26.92 -35.86
CA TYR A 201 -14.67 28.33 -35.49
C TYR A 201 -13.18 28.63 -35.41
N ILE A 202 -12.79 29.82 -35.89
CA ILE A 202 -11.44 30.35 -35.70
C ILE A 202 -11.34 30.91 -34.28
N GLU A 203 -10.46 30.35 -33.47
CA GLU A 203 -10.27 30.68 -32.06
C GLU A 203 -9.34 31.89 -31.89
N LEU A 204 -9.77 32.87 -31.08
CA LEU A 204 -9.03 34.08 -30.75
C LEU A 204 -8.77 34.15 -29.24
N GLN A 205 -7.54 34.44 -28.84
CA GLN A 205 -7.13 34.53 -27.43
C GLN A 205 -6.30 35.80 -27.21
N ARG A 206 -6.53 36.48 -26.08
CA ARG A 206 -5.75 37.63 -25.59
C ARG A 206 -5.31 37.35 -24.16
N ALA A 207 -4.20 36.62 -24.01
CA ALA A 207 -3.71 36.14 -22.72
C ALA A 207 -2.23 36.52 -22.50
N GLY A 208 -1.76 37.59 -23.15
CA GLY A 208 -0.40 38.10 -23.04
C GLY A 208 0.64 37.22 -23.73
N GLN A 209 0.24 36.35 -24.65
CA GLN A 209 1.15 35.47 -25.36
C GLN A 209 1.95 36.25 -26.42
N PRO A 210 3.25 35.94 -26.61
CA PRO A 210 4.04 36.60 -27.65
C PRO A 210 3.43 36.42 -29.04
N GLY A 211 3.26 37.52 -29.77
CA GLY A 211 2.71 37.51 -31.13
C GLY A 211 1.19 37.34 -31.25
N GLU A 212 0.43 37.36 -30.13
CA GLU A 212 -1.02 37.11 -30.16
C GLU A 212 -1.78 38.13 -31.02
N GLN A 213 -1.40 39.41 -30.98
CA GLN A 213 -2.07 40.45 -31.76
C GLN A 213 -1.83 40.30 -33.27
N ALA A 214 -0.64 39.85 -33.68
CA ALA A 214 -0.35 39.57 -35.08
C ALA A 214 -1.21 38.40 -35.59
N TYR A 215 -1.27 37.32 -34.80
CA TYR A 215 -2.15 36.18 -35.08
C TYR A 215 -3.62 36.60 -35.20
N ILE A 216 -4.14 37.41 -34.27
CA ILE A 216 -5.56 37.83 -34.29
C ILE A 216 -5.90 38.57 -35.59
N LEU A 217 -5.04 39.51 -36.02
CA LEU A 217 -5.28 40.28 -37.25
C LEU A 217 -5.34 39.36 -38.48
N GLU A 218 -4.41 38.42 -38.59
CA GLU A 218 -4.35 37.46 -39.70
C GLU A 218 -5.51 36.45 -39.65
N ALA A 219 -5.84 35.95 -38.47
CA ALA A 219 -6.93 35.00 -38.25
C ALA A 219 -8.31 35.62 -38.56
N VAL A 220 -8.54 36.88 -38.18
CA VAL A 220 -9.78 37.61 -38.51
C VAL A 220 -9.88 37.87 -40.02
N ALA A 221 -8.77 38.24 -40.67
CA ALA A 221 -8.75 38.42 -42.13
C ALA A 221 -9.04 37.10 -42.86
N LEU A 222 -8.47 35.99 -42.40
CA LEU A 222 -8.73 34.66 -42.95
C LEU A 222 -10.19 34.23 -42.73
N ALA A 223 -10.72 34.44 -41.52
CA ALA A 223 -12.11 34.15 -41.19
C ALA A 223 -13.08 34.92 -42.10
N ALA A 224 -12.82 36.21 -42.35
CA ALA A 224 -13.61 37.03 -43.27
C ALA A 224 -13.51 36.52 -44.72
N LYS A 225 -12.32 36.15 -45.18
CA LYS A 225 -12.08 35.60 -46.53
C LYS A 225 -12.85 34.31 -46.78
N LEU A 226 -12.78 33.37 -45.83
CA LEU A 226 -13.41 32.05 -45.93
C LEU A 226 -14.86 32.02 -45.41
N ARG A 227 -15.37 33.15 -44.91
CA ARG A 227 -16.69 33.28 -44.25
C ARG A 227 -16.88 32.32 -43.09
N LEU A 228 -15.83 32.12 -42.30
CA LEU A 228 -15.84 31.30 -41.09
C LEU A 228 -16.14 32.17 -39.87
N PRO A 229 -16.86 31.64 -38.87
CA PRO A 229 -17.10 32.37 -37.62
C PRO A 229 -15.84 32.40 -36.75
N VAL A 230 -15.67 33.49 -35.99
CA VAL A 230 -14.62 33.63 -34.96
C VAL A 230 -15.21 33.44 -33.57
N VAL A 231 -14.43 32.95 -32.61
CA VAL A 231 -14.85 32.85 -31.21
C VAL A 231 -13.70 33.28 -30.29
N ALA A 232 -14.05 34.01 -29.23
CA ALA A 232 -13.12 34.40 -28.19
C ALA A 232 -13.06 33.32 -27.11
N THR A 233 -11.87 32.87 -26.74
CA THR A 233 -11.66 31.99 -25.60
C THR A 233 -10.60 32.59 -24.68
N HIS A 234 -10.60 32.14 -23.42
CA HIS A 234 -9.56 32.47 -22.45
C HIS A 234 -8.94 31.15 -21.97
N PRO A 235 -7.62 30.92 -22.14
CA PRO A 235 -6.99 29.65 -21.79
C PRO A 235 -6.74 29.56 -20.28
N LEU A 236 -7.80 29.32 -19.51
CA LEU A 236 -7.83 29.27 -18.05
C LEU A 236 -7.01 28.08 -17.50
N GLN A 237 -6.03 28.36 -16.63
CA GLN A 237 -5.11 27.38 -16.02
C GLN A 237 -5.07 27.41 -14.49
N PHE A 238 -5.45 28.54 -13.88
CA PHE A 238 -5.47 28.75 -12.44
C PHE A 238 -6.56 29.77 -12.05
N MET A 239 -6.92 29.87 -10.76
CA MET A 239 -8.08 30.69 -10.35
C MET A 239 -7.72 32.17 -10.18
N THR A 240 -6.59 32.47 -9.54
CA THR A 240 -6.18 33.85 -9.23
C THR A 240 -4.77 34.17 -9.75
N PRO A 241 -4.41 35.45 -9.98
CA PRO A 241 -3.05 35.81 -10.42
C PRO A 241 -1.94 35.29 -9.50
N ASP A 242 -2.20 35.23 -8.18
CA ASP A 242 -1.22 34.75 -7.20
C ASP A 242 -0.90 33.26 -7.35
N ASP A 243 -1.76 32.49 -8.01
CA ASP A 243 -1.58 31.05 -8.22
C ASP A 243 -0.61 30.71 -9.34
N TYR A 244 -0.15 31.70 -10.12
CA TYR A 244 0.77 31.48 -11.24
C TYR A 244 2.04 30.74 -10.83
N THR A 245 2.64 31.09 -9.68
CA THR A 245 3.85 30.43 -9.19
C THR A 245 3.60 28.96 -8.82
N ALA A 246 2.44 28.66 -8.23
CA ALA A 246 2.05 27.28 -7.90
C ALA A 246 1.76 26.46 -9.16
N HIS A 247 1.12 27.07 -10.16
CA HIS A 247 0.92 26.47 -11.49
C HIS A 247 2.26 26.15 -12.16
N GLU A 248 3.20 27.11 -12.20
CA GLU A 248 4.54 26.88 -12.77
C GLU A 248 5.30 25.78 -12.02
N ALA A 249 5.16 25.71 -10.69
CA ALA A 249 5.71 24.62 -9.90
C ALA A 249 5.09 23.27 -10.32
N ARG A 250 3.78 23.20 -10.53
CA ARG A 250 3.07 21.99 -10.98
C ARG A 250 3.57 21.51 -12.34
N VAL A 251 3.79 22.43 -13.29
CA VAL A 251 4.36 22.12 -14.61
C VAL A 251 5.77 21.57 -14.46
N CYS A 252 6.62 22.19 -13.62
CA CYS A 252 7.96 21.68 -13.32
C CYS A 252 7.95 20.26 -12.71
N ILE A 253 7.01 19.95 -11.81
CA ILE A 253 6.83 18.58 -11.26
C ILE A 253 6.55 17.59 -12.39
N SER A 254 5.69 17.97 -13.34
CA SER A 254 5.30 17.11 -14.47
C SER A 254 6.45 16.89 -15.45
N GLU A 255 7.20 17.95 -15.78
CA GLU A 255 8.31 17.90 -16.74
C GLU A 255 9.62 17.37 -16.14
N GLY A 256 9.70 17.23 -14.81
CA GLY A 256 10.91 16.83 -14.10
C GLY A 256 12.00 17.91 -14.09
N ASP A 257 11.60 19.18 -14.09
CA ASP A 257 12.48 20.35 -14.11
C ASP A 257 12.38 21.14 -12.78
N ILE A 258 13.23 22.15 -12.60
CA ILE A 258 13.24 23.04 -11.43
C ILE A 258 12.81 24.47 -11.83
N LEU A 259 12.17 25.20 -10.91
CA LEU A 259 11.68 26.55 -11.18
C LEU A 259 12.79 27.53 -11.55
N ALA A 260 13.97 27.36 -10.95
CA ALA A 260 15.14 28.22 -11.13
C ALA A 260 15.88 27.97 -12.45
N ASN A 261 15.56 26.92 -13.22
CA ASN A 261 16.23 26.62 -14.47
C ASN A 261 15.97 27.72 -15.53
N PRO A 262 16.99 28.50 -15.95
CA PRO A 262 16.80 29.58 -16.92
C PRO A 262 16.54 29.09 -18.35
N ARG A 263 16.81 27.81 -18.64
CA ARG A 263 16.59 27.19 -19.96
C ARG A 263 15.18 26.60 -20.09
N ARG A 264 14.37 26.59 -19.03
CA ARG A 264 13.01 26.05 -19.07
C ARG A 264 12.12 26.87 -19.99
N GLN A 265 11.28 26.21 -20.77
CA GLN A 265 10.36 26.89 -21.67
C GLN A 265 9.13 27.37 -20.89
N LYS A 266 8.96 28.69 -20.73
CA LYS A 266 7.77 29.28 -20.11
C LYS A 266 6.64 29.37 -21.14
N ARG A 267 5.74 28.39 -21.13
CA ARG A 267 4.59 28.32 -22.07
C ARG A 267 3.38 29.14 -21.59
N PHE A 268 3.36 29.48 -20.31
CA PHE A 268 2.20 30.08 -19.64
C PHE A 268 2.51 31.48 -19.13
N THR A 269 1.47 32.31 -19.03
CA THR A 269 1.53 33.71 -18.62
C THR A 269 0.77 33.93 -17.32
N THR A 270 1.00 35.06 -16.65
CA THR A 270 0.28 35.46 -15.43
C THR A 270 -1.19 35.81 -15.66
N GLU A 271 -1.61 35.99 -16.91
CA GLU A 271 -2.96 36.43 -17.29
C GLU A 271 -3.99 35.29 -17.38
N GLN A 272 -3.55 34.03 -17.27
CA GLN A 272 -4.35 32.82 -17.46
C GLN A 272 -5.19 32.42 -16.22
N TYR A 273 -5.56 33.42 -15.40
CA TYR A 273 -6.47 33.27 -14.27
C TYR A 273 -7.96 33.35 -14.69
N PHE A 274 -8.91 33.09 -13.79
CA PHE A 274 -10.33 33.19 -14.08
C PHE A 274 -10.74 34.64 -14.34
N ARG A 275 -11.21 34.94 -15.56
CA ARG A 275 -11.75 36.25 -15.93
C ARG A 275 -13.27 36.26 -15.95
N THR A 276 -13.85 37.33 -15.44
CA THR A 276 -15.30 37.60 -15.45
C THR A 276 -15.80 37.94 -16.85
N GLN A 277 -17.12 37.89 -17.06
CA GLN A 277 -17.74 38.33 -18.32
C GLN A 277 -17.37 39.78 -18.66
N ASP A 278 -17.30 40.67 -17.68
CA ASP A 278 -16.98 42.09 -17.90
C ASP A 278 -15.54 42.30 -18.37
N GLU A 279 -14.58 41.60 -17.77
CA GLU A 279 -13.17 41.65 -18.21
C GLU A 279 -13.02 41.14 -19.64
N MET A 280 -13.70 40.03 -19.99
CA MET A 280 -13.68 39.49 -21.35
C MET A 280 -14.38 40.41 -22.36
N CYS A 281 -15.49 41.06 -21.95
CA CYS A 281 -16.18 42.06 -22.76
C CYS A 281 -15.29 43.27 -23.05
N ALA A 282 -14.58 43.77 -22.04
CA ALA A 282 -13.63 44.87 -22.22
C ALA A 282 -12.46 44.46 -23.14
N LEU A 283 -11.96 43.24 -22.97
CA LEU A 283 -10.82 42.72 -23.71
C LEU A 283 -11.11 42.51 -25.20
N PHE A 284 -12.34 42.15 -25.58
CA PHE A 284 -12.76 41.90 -26.97
C PHE A 284 -13.80 42.92 -27.48
N ALA A 285 -13.81 44.14 -26.92
CA ALA A 285 -14.76 45.19 -27.29
C ALA A 285 -14.72 45.56 -28.79
N ASP A 286 -13.58 45.35 -29.45
CA ASP A 286 -13.37 45.55 -30.89
C ASP A 286 -13.90 44.40 -31.76
N ILE A 287 -14.14 43.21 -31.19
CA ILE A 287 -14.65 42.02 -31.90
C ILE A 287 -15.82 41.39 -31.10
N PRO A 288 -16.96 42.09 -30.95
CA PRO A 288 -18.07 41.62 -30.12
C PRO A 288 -18.70 40.31 -30.63
N SER A 289 -18.60 40.01 -31.93
CA SER A 289 -19.07 38.75 -32.51
C SER A 289 -18.33 37.54 -31.95
N ALA A 290 -17.06 37.68 -31.57
CA ALA A 290 -16.26 36.60 -31.00
C ALA A 290 -16.79 36.19 -29.61
N LEU A 291 -17.26 37.15 -28.81
CA LEU A 291 -17.90 36.91 -27.51
C LEU A 291 -19.31 36.31 -27.69
N ALA A 292 -20.12 36.88 -28.58
CA ALA A 292 -21.48 36.38 -28.84
C ALA A 292 -21.49 34.91 -29.29
N ASN A 293 -20.49 34.51 -30.09
CA ASN A 293 -20.34 33.12 -30.52
C ASN A 293 -20.04 32.15 -29.38
N THR A 294 -19.47 32.59 -28.25
CA THR A 294 -19.28 31.70 -27.08
C THR A 294 -20.62 31.22 -26.52
N VAL A 295 -21.57 32.14 -26.42
CA VAL A 295 -22.94 31.90 -25.94
C VAL A 295 -23.71 31.06 -26.96
N GLU A 296 -23.53 31.31 -28.25
CA GLU A 296 -24.17 30.51 -29.30
C GLU A 296 -23.66 29.07 -29.33
N ILE A 297 -22.35 28.87 -29.18
CA ILE A 297 -21.75 27.53 -29.01
C ILE A 297 -22.34 26.84 -27.78
N ALA A 298 -22.42 27.54 -26.64
CA ALA A 298 -23.01 27.02 -25.42
C ALA A 298 -24.47 26.58 -25.60
N LYS A 299 -25.27 27.30 -26.40
CA LYS A 299 -26.65 26.91 -26.75
C LYS A 299 -26.69 25.65 -27.62
N ARG A 300 -25.73 25.50 -28.54
CA ARG A 300 -25.65 24.37 -29.47
C ARG A 300 -25.16 23.07 -28.83
N CYS A 301 -24.36 23.14 -27.77
CA CYS A 301 -23.85 21.97 -27.05
C CYS A 301 -24.85 21.43 -26.02
N ASN A 302 -25.43 20.25 -26.28
CA ASN A 302 -26.49 19.65 -25.47
C ASN A 302 -26.22 18.16 -25.24
N LEU A 303 -25.54 17.84 -24.12
CA LEU A 303 -25.28 16.48 -23.68
C LEU A 303 -26.14 16.11 -22.46
N THR A 304 -26.89 15.02 -22.58
CA THR A 304 -27.61 14.41 -21.47
C THR A 304 -26.97 13.07 -21.12
N LEU A 305 -26.34 12.99 -19.95
CA LEU A 305 -25.82 11.75 -19.41
C LEU A 305 -26.90 11.07 -18.54
N GLU A 306 -27.20 9.80 -18.83
CA GLU A 306 -28.06 8.98 -17.98
C GLU A 306 -27.21 8.40 -16.85
N LEU A 307 -27.28 9.03 -15.67
CA LEU A 307 -26.51 8.61 -14.50
C LEU A 307 -27.33 7.74 -13.54
N GLY A 308 -26.68 6.79 -12.88
CA GLY A 308 -27.24 5.98 -11.79
C GLY A 308 -28.11 4.79 -12.23
N LYS A 309 -28.14 4.45 -13.52
CA LYS A 309 -28.83 3.25 -14.01
C LYS A 309 -27.82 2.16 -14.43
N PRO A 310 -27.80 1.00 -13.77
CA PRO A 310 -26.84 -0.05 -14.08
C PRO A 310 -27.10 -0.67 -15.46
N LYS A 311 -26.03 -1.04 -16.14
CA LYS A 311 -26.00 -1.67 -17.46
C LYS A 311 -25.27 -3.00 -17.33
N LEU A 312 -26.02 -4.07 -17.07
CA LEU A 312 -25.46 -5.40 -16.83
C LEU A 312 -24.88 -6.01 -18.11
N PRO A 313 -23.75 -6.73 -18.06
CA PRO A 313 -23.23 -7.47 -19.19
C PRO A 313 -24.17 -8.58 -19.65
N LEU A 314 -24.06 -8.96 -20.92
CA LEU A 314 -24.79 -10.11 -21.46
C LEU A 314 -24.05 -11.41 -21.10
N PHE A 315 -24.79 -12.41 -20.60
CA PHE A 315 -24.26 -13.74 -20.32
C PHE A 315 -24.83 -14.75 -21.32
N PRO A 316 -23.99 -15.56 -22.00
CA PRO A 316 -24.47 -16.55 -22.96
C PRO A 316 -25.13 -17.72 -22.22
N THR A 317 -26.36 -18.08 -22.61
CA THR A 317 -27.09 -19.23 -22.06
C THR A 317 -27.19 -20.39 -23.07
N PRO A 318 -27.15 -21.65 -22.61
CA PRO A 318 -27.37 -22.81 -23.48
C PRO A 318 -28.80 -22.82 -24.06
N ASP A 319 -28.93 -23.26 -25.31
CA ASP A 319 -30.20 -23.57 -25.99
C ASP A 319 -31.28 -22.46 -25.92
N GLY A 320 -30.88 -21.20 -25.78
CA GLY A 320 -31.79 -20.05 -25.69
C GLY A 320 -32.55 -19.95 -24.35
N MET A 321 -32.11 -20.66 -23.31
CA MET A 321 -32.68 -20.59 -21.97
C MET A 321 -32.61 -19.15 -21.41
N SER A 322 -33.59 -18.76 -20.60
CA SER A 322 -33.55 -17.46 -19.91
C SER A 322 -32.44 -17.44 -18.84
N LEU A 323 -31.93 -16.27 -18.48
CA LEU A 323 -30.97 -16.13 -17.37
C LEU A 323 -31.56 -16.63 -16.05
N ASP A 324 -32.86 -16.43 -15.86
CA ASP A 324 -33.61 -16.79 -14.66
C ASP A 324 -33.65 -18.30 -14.48
N ASP A 325 -34.05 -19.03 -15.53
CA ASP A 325 -34.14 -20.50 -15.52
C ASP A 325 -32.75 -21.13 -15.35
N TYR A 326 -31.75 -20.56 -16.02
CA TYR A 326 -30.38 -21.07 -15.96
C TYR A 326 -29.75 -20.89 -14.57
N LEU A 327 -30.00 -19.75 -13.91
CA LEU A 327 -29.59 -19.53 -12.52
C LEU A 327 -30.20 -20.59 -11.60
N VAL A 328 -31.51 -20.84 -11.72
CA VAL A 328 -32.22 -21.81 -10.87
C VAL A 328 -31.70 -23.22 -11.08
N GLN A 329 -31.46 -23.62 -12.33
CA GLN A 329 -30.91 -24.93 -12.66
C GLN A 329 -29.54 -25.14 -12.01
N LEU A 330 -28.57 -24.24 -12.29
CA LEU A 330 -27.21 -24.36 -11.77
C LEU A 330 -27.17 -24.31 -10.23
N SER A 331 -28.03 -23.49 -9.62
CA SER A 331 -28.12 -23.39 -8.16
C SER A 331 -28.60 -24.69 -7.52
N LYS A 332 -29.55 -25.39 -8.15
CA LYS A 332 -30.05 -26.69 -7.67
C LYS A 332 -29.00 -27.79 -7.84
N GLU A 333 -28.36 -27.85 -9.01
CA GLU A 333 -27.29 -28.82 -9.29
C GLU A 333 -26.10 -28.62 -8.33
N GLY A 334 -25.68 -27.38 -8.12
CA GLY A 334 -24.60 -27.03 -7.20
C GLY A 334 -24.93 -27.33 -5.74
N LEU A 335 -26.18 -27.09 -5.30
CA LEU A 335 -26.62 -27.41 -3.95
C LEU A 335 -26.53 -28.93 -3.68
N GLU A 336 -26.90 -29.77 -4.64
CA GLU A 336 -26.81 -31.22 -4.50
C GLU A 336 -25.36 -31.72 -4.29
N VAL A 337 -24.40 -31.11 -5.01
CA VAL A 337 -22.97 -31.38 -4.80
C VAL A 337 -22.54 -30.98 -3.38
N ARG A 338 -22.94 -29.80 -2.91
CA ARG A 338 -22.60 -29.32 -1.55
C ARG A 338 -23.24 -30.18 -0.46
N LEU A 339 -24.50 -30.57 -0.61
CA LEU A 339 -25.19 -31.45 0.33
C LEU A 339 -24.54 -32.82 0.44
N ALA A 340 -24.04 -33.37 -0.67
CA ALA A 340 -23.28 -34.62 -0.66
C ALA A 340 -21.93 -34.52 0.08
N GLN A 341 -21.29 -33.35 0.03
CA GLN A 341 -20.05 -33.07 0.76
C GLN A 341 -20.30 -32.85 2.27
N LEU A 342 -21.32 -32.07 2.62
CA LEU A 342 -21.66 -31.74 4.01
C LEU A 342 -22.23 -32.93 4.77
N TYR A 343 -23.08 -33.72 4.10
CA TYR A 343 -23.76 -34.88 4.66
C TYR A 343 -23.47 -36.12 3.79
N PRO A 344 -22.34 -36.80 4.00
CA PRO A 344 -22.01 -38.02 3.28
C PRO A 344 -23.06 -39.13 3.50
N ASP A 345 -23.68 -39.17 4.69
CA ASP A 345 -24.81 -40.04 5.00
C ASP A 345 -26.10 -39.60 4.31
N GLU A 346 -26.75 -40.52 3.60
CA GLU A 346 -27.93 -40.22 2.78
C GLU A 346 -29.17 -39.88 3.61
N ALA A 347 -29.34 -40.49 4.80
CA ALA A 347 -30.49 -40.25 5.65
C ALA A 347 -30.42 -38.86 6.29
N GLU A 348 -29.24 -38.46 6.78
CA GLU A 348 -29.00 -37.11 7.31
C GLU A 348 -29.17 -36.06 6.20
N ARG A 349 -28.63 -36.33 5.01
CA ARG A 349 -28.80 -35.46 3.83
C ARG A 349 -30.26 -35.25 3.47
N ALA A 350 -31.06 -36.33 3.45
CA ALA A 350 -32.48 -36.25 3.15
C ALA A 350 -33.25 -35.41 4.19
N ALA A 351 -32.87 -35.50 5.47
CA ALA A 351 -33.50 -34.71 6.54
C ALA A 351 -33.20 -33.21 6.43
N GLN A 352 -32.00 -32.83 5.97
CA GLN A 352 -31.60 -31.43 5.83
C GLN A 352 -32.04 -30.80 4.50
N ARG A 353 -32.24 -31.61 3.45
CA ARG A 353 -32.51 -31.14 2.08
C ARG A 353 -33.66 -30.12 2.02
N GLU A 354 -34.77 -30.34 2.71
CA GLU A 354 -35.93 -29.44 2.68
C GLU A 354 -35.59 -28.02 3.20
N THR A 355 -34.79 -27.92 4.26
CA THR A 355 -34.36 -26.64 4.84
C THR A 355 -33.53 -25.83 3.86
N TYR A 356 -32.59 -26.47 3.17
CA TYR A 356 -31.73 -25.82 2.18
C TYR A 356 -32.51 -25.40 0.93
N TYR A 357 -33.39 -26.27 0.41
CA TYR A 357 -34.20 -25.94 -0.76
C TYR A 357 -35.16 -24.77 -0.50
N LYS A 358 -35.76 -24.68 0.70
CA LYS A 358 -36.59 -23.52 1.07
C LYS A 358 -35.81 -22.21 1.02
N ARG A 359 -34.58 -22.19 1.53
CA ARG A 359 -33.71 -21.01 1.46
C ARG A 359 -33.29 -20.71 0.01
N LEU A 360 -32.94 -21.74 -0.76
CA LEU A 360 -32.53 -21.61 -2.16
C LEU A 360 -33.63 -20.98 -3.02
N ASP A 361 -34.87 -21.48 -2.90
CA ASP A 361 -36.01 -20.98 -3.68
C ASP A 361 -36.34 -19.52 -3.32
N PHE A 362 -36.27 -19.15 -2.04
CA PHE A 362 -36.45 -17.76 -1.59
C PHE A 362 -35.37 -16.81 -2.16
N GLU A 363 -34.09 -17.22 -2.11
CA GLU A 363 -32.99 -16.42 -2.64
C GLU A 363 -33.07 -16.28 -4.16
N CYS A 364 -33.27 -17.38 -4.89
CA CYS A 364 -33.45 -17.40 -6.34
C CYS A 364 -34.62 -16.47 -6.76
N GLY A 365 -35.77 -16.59 -6.10
CA GLY A 365 -36.93 -15.73 -6.39
C GLY A 365 -36.65 -14.24 -6.14
N THR A 366 -35.87 -13.92 -5.10
CA THR A 366 -35.46 -12.54 -4.80
C THR A 366 -34.48 -11.99 -5.84
N ILE A 367 -33.46 -12.77 -6.23
CA ILE A 367 -32.46 -12.39 -7.25
C ILE A 367 -33.13 -12.11 -8.60
N ILE A 368 -34.06 -12.99 -9.01
CA ILE A 368 -34.82 -12.85 -10.26
C ILE A 368 -35.68 -11.58 -10.20
N LYS A 369 -36.45 -11.38 -9.12
CA LYS A 369 -37.32 -10.20 -8.97
C LYS A 369 -36.55 -8.87 -9.04
N MET A 370 -35.29 -8.86 -8.59
CA MET A 370 -34.43 -7.67 -8.61
C MET A 370 -33.65 -7.50 -9.92
N GLY A 371 -33.68 -8.47 -10.83
CA GLY A 371 -33.01 -8.39 -12.13
C GLY A 371 -31.50 -8.64 -12.10
N PHE A 372 -31.01 -9.43 -11.13
CA PHE A 372 -29.58 -9.76 -11.00
C PHE A 372 -29.14 -11.20 -11.38
N PRO A 373 -29.91 -12.05 -12.09
CA PRO A 373 -29.44 -13.41 -12.39
C PRO A 373 -28.19 -13.43 -13.27
N GLY A 374 -28.12 -12.55 -14.29
CA GLY A 374 -26.94 -12.42 -15.13
C GLY A 374 -25.67 -12.06 -14.35
N TYR A 375 -25.79 -11.20 -13.32
CA TYR A 375 -24.65 -10.83 -12.47
C TYR A 375 -24.10 -12.04 -11.70
N PHE A 376 -24.97 -12.84 -11.07
CA PHE A 376 -24.54 -14.07 -10.38
C PHE A 376 -23.89 -15.08 -11.33
N LEU A 377 -24.45 -15.26 -12.53
CA LEU A 377 -23.90 -16.18 -13.53
C LEU A 377 -22.51 -15.75 -14.01
N ILE A 378 -22.30 -14.45 -14.26
CA ILE A 378 -20.99 -13.89 -14.63
C ILE A 378 -19.97 -14.17 -13.50
N VAL A 379 -20.35 -13.89 -12.25
CA VAL A 379 -19.47 -14.10 -11.09
C VAL A 379 -19.11 -15.57 -10.88
N ALA A 380 -20.11 -16.45 -10.92
CA ALA A 380 -19.89 -17.89 -10.82
C ALA A 380 -18.95 -18.40 -11.91
N ASP A 381 -19.11 -17.91 -13.14
CA ASP A 381 -18.35 -18.38 -14.29
C ASP A 381 -16.85 -18.16 -14.16
N PHE A 382 -16.40 -16.93 -13.90
CA PHE A 382 -14.96 -16.67 -13.80
C PHE A 382 -14.35 -17.25 -12.51
N ILE A 383 -15.12 -17.39 -11.42
CA ILE A 383 -14.66 -18.08 -10.21
C ILE A 383 -14.46 -19.57 -10.47
N MET A 384 -15.43 -20.23 -11.11
CA MET A 384 -15.33 -21.65 -11.44
C MET A 384 -14.22 -21.91 -12.46
N TRP A 385 -14.05 -21.02 -13.45
CA TRP A 385 -12.89 -21.06 -14.33
C TRP A 385 -11.58 -20.95 -13.56
N ALA A 386 -11.46 -20.01 -12.62
CA ALA A 386 -10.26 -19.83 -11.80
C ALA A 386 -9.93 -21.10 -11.00
N LYS A 387 -10.91 -21.65 -10.26
CA LYS A 387 -10.78 -22.90 -9.49
C LYS A 387 -10.33 -24.08 -10.38
N ASN A 388 -10.90 -24.21 -11.59
CA ASN A 388 -10.58 -25.28 -12.54
C ASN A 388 -9.24 -25.09 -13.28
N ASN A 389 -8.63 -23.91 -13.22
CA ASN A 389 -7.37 -23.58 -13.92
C ASN A 389 -6.20 -23.31 -12.96
N GLY A 390 -6.30 -23.81 -11.72
CA GLY A 390 -5.25 -23.69 -10.72
C GLY A 390 -5.03 -22.27 -10.22
N VAL A 391 -6.08 -21.44 -10.20
CA VAL A 391 -6.08 -20.11 -9.57
C VAL A 391 -6.90 -20.18 -8.28
N PRO A 392 -6.24 -20.20 -7.11
CA PRO A 392 -6.92 -20.15 -5.82
C PRO A 392 -7.83 -18.93 -5.69
N VAL A 393 -9.03 -19.17 -5.16
CA VAL A 393 -10.05 -18.16 -4.87
C VAL A 393 -10.35 -18.19 -3.38
N GLY A 394 -10.54 -17.02 -2.78
CA GLY A 394 -10.90 -16.91 -1.38
C GLY A 394 -12.31 -17.43 -1.10
N PRO A 395 -12.61 -17.76 0.17
CA PRO A 395 -13.88 -18.39 0.54
C PRO A 395 -15.10 -17.46 0.47
N GLY A 396 -14.86 -16.18 0.17
CA GLY A 396 -15.86 -15.10 0.08
C GLY A 396 -15.40 -13.87 0.84
N ARG A 397 -15.90 -12.69 0.45
CA ARG A 397 -15.64 -11.43 1.14
C ARG A 397 -16.91 -10.59 1.20
N GLY A 398 -17.05 -9.84 2.29
CA GLY A 398 -18.18 -8.95 2.51
C GLY A 398 -19.43 -9.75 2.85
N SER A 399 -20.60 -9.24 2.47
CA SER A 399 -21.87 -9.91 2.74
C SER A 399 -22.18 -11.06 1.79
N GLY A 400 -21.44 -11.25 0.69
CA GLY A 400 -21.71 -12.30 -0.30
C GLY A 400 -21.76 -13.71 0.29
N ALA A 401 -20.97 -13.97 1.34
CA ALA A 401 -20.97 -15.25 2.07
C ALA A 401 -22.30 -15.57 2.78
N GLY A 402 -23.24 -14.63 2.89
CA GLY A 402 -24.58 -14.86 3.43
C GLY A 402 -25.59 -15.48 2.45
N SER A 403 -25.23 -15.63 1.17
CA SER A 403 -26.11 -16.22 0.14
C SER A 403 -25.87 -17.72 -0.03
N LEU A 404 -26.93 -18.50 0.11
CA LEU A 404 -26.93 -19.92 -0.23
C LEU A 404 -26.79 -20.15 -1.74
N VAL A 405 -27.36 -19.27 -2.56
CA VAL A 405 -27.16 -19.31 -4.03
C VAL A 405 -25.69 -19.11 -4.39
N ALA A 406 -25.00 -18.15 -3.76
CA ALA A 406 -23.56 -17.96 -3.96
C ALA A 406 -22.75 -19.21 -3.55
N TYR A 407 -23.10 -19.84 -2.43
CA TYR A 407 -22.43 -21.06 -1.96
C TYR A 407 -22.66 -22.26 -2.90
N ALA A 408 -23.90 -22.42 -3.39
CA ALA A 408 -24.29 -23.48 -4.31
C ALA A 408 -23.59 -23.34 -5.66
N LEU A 409 -23.48 -22.12 -6.20
CA LEU A 409 -22.77 -21.83 -7.45
C LEU A 409 -21.23 -21.86 -7.32
N GLY A 410 -20.70 -22.10 -6.12
CA GLY A 410 -19.25 -22.13 -5.86
C GLY A 410 -18.59 -20.76 -5.79
N ILE A 411 -19.37 -19.67 -5.75
CA ILE A 411 -18.89 -18.29 -5.56
C ILE A 411 -18.28 -18.13 -4.16
N THR A 412 -18.91 -18.71 -3.15
CA THR A 412 -18.43 -18.73 -1.76
C THR A 412 -18.20 -20.17 -1.31
N ASP A 413 -17.37 -20.35 -0.28
CA ASP A 413 -17.00 -21.68 0.23
C ASP A 413 -17.43 -21.91 1.69
N LEU A 414 -18.19 -20.99 2.27
CA LEU A 414 -18.71 -21.09 3.64
C LEU A 414 -20.23 -21.36 3.61
N ASP A 415 -20.68 -22.34 4.39
CA ASP A 415 -22.09 -22.68 4.54
C ASP A 415 -22.84 -21.58 5.35
N PRO A 416 -23.75 -20.82 4.72
CA PRO A 416 -24.43 -19.72 5.39
C PRO A 416 -25.43 -20.18 6.45
N LEU A 417 -26.01 -21.38 6.34
CA LEU A 417 -26.99 -21.87 7.30
C LEU A 417 -26.32 -22.35 8.59
N ARG A 418 -25.18 -23.05 8.48
CA ARG A 418 -24.42 -23.50 9.66
C ARG A 418 -23.97 -22.35 10.56
N TYR A 419 -23.58 -21.23 9.98
CA TYR A 419 -23.05 -20.07 10.72
C TYR A 419 -24.04 -18.91 10.87
N ASN A 420 -25.34 -19.12 10.60
CA ASN A 420 -26.38 -18.09 10.69
C ASN A 420 -26.04 -16.80 9.92
N LEU A 421 -25.56 -16.94 8.69
CA LEU A 421 -25.25 -15.82 7.80
C LEU A 421 -26.51 -15.41 7.02
N LEU A 422 -26.79 -14.11 6.99
CA LEU A 422 -28.06 -13.58 6.50
C LEU A 422 -27.96 -13.10 5.05
N PHE A 423 -28.86 -13.58 4.20
CA PHE A 423 -28.94 -13.17 2.80
C PHE A 423 -29.41 -11.73 2.65
N GLU A 424 -30.34 -11.28 3.49
CA GLU A 424 -30.94 -9.94 3.43
C GLU A 424 -29.93 -8.83 3.74
N ARG A 425 -28.82 -9.19 4.41
CA ARG A 425 -27.68 -8.30 4.65
C ARG A 425 -26.81 -8.14 3.40
N PHE A 426 -26.86 -9.09 2.47
CA PHE A 426 -26.26 -9.01 1.14
C PHE A 426 -27.20 -8.33 0.14
N LEU A 427 -28.39 -8.90 -0.04
CA LEU A 427 -29.39 -8.42 -0.98
C LEU A 427 -30.73 -8.24 -0.26
N ASN A 428 -31.09 -6.98 -0.03
CA ASN A 428 -32.30 -6.65 0.72
C ASN A 428 -33.53 -6.62 -0.23
N PRO A 429 -34.53 -7.49 -0.04
CA PRO A 429 -35.71 -7.55 -0.92
C PRO A 429 -36.58 -6.28 -0.89
N GLU A 430 -36.46 -5.47 0.17
CA GLU A 430 -37.21 -4.21 0.35
C GLU A 430 -36.47 -3.00 -0.22
N ARG A 431 -35.24 -3.18 -0.73
CA ARG A 431 -34.44 -2.12 -1.35
C ARG A 431 -33.69 -2.65 -2.57
N VAL A 432 -34.09 -2.18 -3.76
CA VAL A 432 -33.35 -2.45 -4.99
C VAL A 432 -32.04 -1.68 -4.98
N SER A 433 -30.95 -2.38 -4.65
CA SER A 433 -29.59 -1.90 -4.84
C SER A 433 -28.74 -2.99 -5.47
N MET A 434 -27.74 -2.60 -6.24
CA MET A 434 -26.84 -3.52 -6.90
C MET A 434 -26.06 -4.36 -5.87
N PRO A 435 -26.01 -5.70 -6.01
CA PRO A 435 -25.11 -6.54 -5.22
C PRO A 435 -23.65 -6.24 -5.59
N ASP A 436 -22.76 -6.37 -4.61
CA ASP A 436 -21.33 -6.16 -4.78
C ASP A 436 -20.58 -7.39 -4.23
N PHE A 437 -19.99 -8.18 -5.13
CA PHE A 437 -19.09 -9.28 -4.78
C PHE A 437 -17.65 -8.79 -4.85
N ASP A 438 -17.04 -8.60 -3.68
CA ASP A 438 -15.59 -8.55 -3.54
C ASP A 438 -15.04 -9.98 -3.62
N ILE A 439 -14.08 -10.25 -4.51
CA ILE A 439 -13.55 -11.59 -4.73
C ILE A 439 -12.03 -11.55 -4.60
N ASP A 440 -11.52 -12.37 -3.68
CA ASP A 440 -10.09 -12.52 -3.46
C ASP A 440 -9.56 -13.64 -4.38
N PHE A 441 -8.58 -13.32 -5.21
CA PHE A 441 -7.77 -14.27 -5.98
C PHE A 441 -6.36 -14.33 -5.42
N CYS A 442 -5.63 -15.41 -5.69
CA CYS A 442 -4.19 -15.38 -5.47
C CYS A 442 -3.55 -14.29 -6.34
N GLN A 443 -2.50 -13.64 -5.81
CA GLN A 443 -1.87 -12.47 -6.44
C GLN A 443 -1.31 -12.82 -7.83
N GLU A 444 -0.69 -13.99 -7.97
CA GLU A 444 -0.08 -14.47 -9.22
C GLU A 444 -1.12 -14.92 -10.27
N GLY A 445 -2.29 -15.40 -9.84
CA GLY A 445 -3.32 -15.95 -10.73
C GLY A 445 -4.38 -14.94 -11.15
N ARG A 446 -4.49 -13.81 -10.46
CA ARG A 446 -5.46 -12.74 -10.73
C ARG A 446 -5.47 -12.30 -12.19
N ASP A 447 -4.31 -12.00 -12.76
CA ASP A 447 -4.22 -11.48 -14.13
C ASP A 447 -4.70 -12.51 -15.16
N ARG A 448 -4.52 -13.80 -14.90
CA ARG A 448 -5.07 -14.88 -15.76
C ARG A 448 -6.59 -14.85 -15.79
N VAL A 449 -7.24 -14.55 -14.67
CA VAL A 449 -8.71 -14.41 -14.60
C VAL A 449 -9.15 -13.18 -15.38
N ILE A 450 -8.43 -12.06 -15.27
CA ILE A 450 -8.71 -10.86 -16.08
C ILE A 450 -8.59 -11.18 -17.57
N GLN A 451 -7.55 -11.91 -17.98
CA GLN A 451 -7.39 -12.32 -19.39
C GLN A 451 -8.50 -13.27 -19.85
N TYR A 452 -8.96 -14.19 -19.00
CA TYR A 452 -10.12 -15.04 -19.30
C TYR A 452 -11.38 -14.21 -19.54
N VAL A 453 -11.68 -13.26 -18.65
CA VAL A 453 -12.84 -12.36 -18.77
C VAL A 453 -12.73 -11.53 -20.05
N LYS A 454 -11.55 -10.97 -20.36
CA LYS A 454 -11.29 -10.26 -21.63
C LYS A 454 -11.53 -11.17 -22.84
N GLY A 455 -11.06 -12.41 -22.81
CA GLY A 455 -11.26 -13.37 -23.90
C GLY A 455 -12.73 -13.76 -24.08
N LYS A 456 -13.50 -13.88 -22.98
CA LYS A 456 -14.90 -14.32 -23.01
C LYS A 456 -15.89 -13.22 -23.40
N TYR A 457 -15.75 -12.02 -22.83
CA TYR A 457 -16.68 -10.91 -23.06
C TYR A 457 -16.21 -9.94 -24.16
N GLY A 458 -14.95 -10.08 -24.62
CA GLY A 458 -14.34 -9.23 -25.63
C GLY A 458 -13.45 -8.15 -25.03
N ALA A 459 -12.30 -7.90 -25.66
CA ALA A 459 -11.31 -6.94 -25.18
C ALA A 459 -11.87 -5.50 -25.11
N ASP A 460 -12.77 -5.13 -26.03
CA ASP A 460 -13.40 -3.81 -26.07
C ASP A 460 -14.45 -3.60 -24.97
N ALA A 461 -14.93 -4.68 -24.34
CA ALA A 461 -15.97 -4.66 -23.30
C ALA A 461 -15.39 -4.77 -21.88
N VAL A 462 -14.09 -5.07 -21.74
CA VAL A 462 -13.45 -5.35 -20.45
C VAL A 462 -12.22 -4.48 -20.25
N SER A 463 -12.21 -3.72 -19.17
CA SER A 463 -11.12 -2.81 -18.80
C SER A 463 -10.98 -2.74 -17.29
N GLN A 464 -9.88 -2.20 -16.81
CA GLN A 464 -9.73 -1.89 -15.40
C GLN A 464 -10.18 -0.45 -15.10
N ILE A 465 -10.24 -0.06 -13.84
CA ILE A 465 -10.67 1.28 -13.42
C ILE A 465 -9.45 2.15 -13.16
N ALA A 466 -9.47 3.43 -13.57
CA ALA A 466 -8.41 4.36 -13.18
C ALA A 466 -8.50 4.70 -11.69
N THR A 467 -7.34 4.97 -11.09
CA THR A 467 -7.24 5.63 -9.79
C THR A 467 -6.44 6.90 -9.96
N PHE A 468 -6.87 7.96 -9.29
CA PHE A 468 -6.15 9.23 -9.30
C PHE A 468 -5.32 9.34 -8.03
N GLY A 469 -3.99 9.25 -8.18
CA GLY A 469 -3.09 9.54 -7.07
C GLY A 469 -3.08 11.04 -6.83
N THR A 470 -3.47 11.48 -5.64
CA THR A 470 -3.45 12.90 -5.27
C THR A 470 -2.14 13.29 -4.58
N MET A 471 -1.80 14.58 -4.64
CA MET A 471 -0.67 15.15 -3.91
C MET A 471 -1.03 15.25 -2.41
N ALA A 472 -0.92 14.13 -1.69
CA ALA A 472 -1.03 14.12 -0.23
C ALA A 472 0.02 15.06 0.41
N ALA A 473 -0.29 15.63 1.57
CA ALA A 473 0.53 16.62 2.29
C ALA A 473 2.05 16.34 2.24
N LYS A 474 2.48 15.13 2.62
CA LYS A 474 3.90 14.73 2.62
C LYS A 474 4.51 14.69 1.22
N ALA A 475 3.75 14.22 0.23
CA ALA A 475 4.19 14.14 -1.15
C ALA A 475 4.30 15.54 -1.77
N ALA A 476 3.32 16.41 -1.51
CA ALA A 476 3.33 17.80 -1.94
C ALA A 476 4.58 18.55 -1.44
N VAL A 477 4.91 18.42 -0.14
CA VAL A 477 6.13 19.00 0.44
C VAL A 477 7.39 18.46 -0.25
N ARG A 478 7.48 17.15 -0.51
CA ARG A 478 8.66 16.55 -1.17
C ARG A 478 8.82 16.99 -2.62
N ASP A 479 7.73 17.13 -3.37
CA ASP A 479 7.80 17.54 -4.77
C ASP A 479 8.14 19.01 -4.93
N ILE A 480 7.47 19.87 -4.15
CA ILE A 480 7.77 21.31 -4.16
C ILE A 480 9.21 21.55 -3.70
N GLY A 481 9.69 20.81 -2.68
CA GLY A 481 11.09 20.91 -2.27
C GLY A 481 12.07 20.55 -3.40
N ARG A 482 11.76 19.54 -4.22
CA ARG A 482 12.57 19.19 -5.40
C ARG A 482 12.56 20.31 -6.45
N VAL A 483 11.40 20.89 -6.73
CA VAL A 483 11.23 21.95 -7.74
C VAL A 483 11.90 23.26 -7.31
N LEU A 484 11.97 23.50 -6.00
CA LEU A 484 12.71 24.62 -5.38
C LEU A 484 14.22 24.33 -5.21
N ASP A 485 14.71 23.15 -5.65
CA ASP A 485 16.11 22.72 -5.51
C ASP A 485 16.59 22.62 -4.04
N LEU A 486 15.69 22.23 -3.13
CA LEU A 486 16.02 21.97 -1.73
C LEU A 486 16.53 20.52 -1.55
N GLY A 487 17.51 20.33 -0.66
CA GLY A 487 18.11 19.03 -0.42
C GLY A 487 17.13 17.99 0.14
N TYR A 488 17.14 16.76 -0.40
CA TYR A 488 16.19 15.69 -0.03
C TYR A 488 16.05 15.45 1.48
N MET A 489 17.18 15.41 2.21
CA MET A 489 17.16 15.17 3.66
C MET A 489 16.48 16.28 4.45
N PHE A 490 16.62 17.54 4.00
CA PHE A 490 15.97 18.69 4.59
C PHE A 490 14.45 18.59 4.39
N THR A 491 14.02 18.36 3.15
CA THR A 491 12.60 18.25 2.79
C THR A 491 11.92 17.03 3.45
N ASP A 492 12.60 15.88 3.48
CA ASP A 492 12.08 14.68 4.14
C ASP A 492 11.96 14.86 5.67
N GLY A 493 12.88 15.62 6.28
CA GLY A 493 12.78 16.02 7.67
C GLY A 493 11.51 16.80 7.98
N ILE A 494 11.13 17.75 7.10
CA ILE A 494 9.87 18.53 7.22
C ILE A 494 8.66 17.62 6.99
N ALA A 495 8.67 16.82 5.93
CA ALA A 495 7.55 15.93 5.59
C ALA A 495 7.26 14.89 6.70
N LYS A 496 8.28 14.49 7.48
CA LYS A 496 8.12 13.57 8.62
C LYS A 496 7.39 14.20 9.82
N LEU A 497 7.40 15.53 9.96
CA LEU A 497 6.65 16.25 11.01
C LEU A 497 5.13 16.19 10.79
N ILE A 498 4.69 15.98 9.55
CA ILE A 498 3.26 15.87 9.25
C ILE A 498 2.72 14.55 9.85
N PRO A 499 1.70 14.61 10.73
CA PRO A 499 1.18 13.43 11.41
C PRO A 499 0.48 12.49 10.41
N PHE A 500 0.60 11.18 10.65
CA PHE A 500 -0.12 10.17 9.87
C PHE A 500 -1.26 9.59 10.70
N LYS A 501 -2.50 9.89 10.30
CA LYS A 501 -3.71 9.34 10.92
C LYS A 501 -4.39 8.40 9.92
N PRO A 502 -4.34 7.07 10.13
CA PRO A 502 -4.98 6.11 9.23
C PRO A 502 -6.46 6.45 9.02
N GLY A 503 -6.90 6.50 7.76
CA GLY A 503 -8.29 6.78 7.40
C GLY A 503 -8.75 8.24 7.52
N LYS A 504 -7.88 9.17 7.91
CA LYS A 504 -8.19 10.61 7.93
C LYS A 504 -7.22 11.37 7.02
N HIS A 505 -7.74 12.14 6.08
CA HIS A 505 -6.93 13.09 5.32
C HIS A 505 -6.44 14.18 6.26
N VAL A 506 -5.12 14.35 6.37
CA VAL A 506 -4.48 15.44 7.13
C VAL A 506 -3.98 16.45 6.12
N THR A 507 -4.51 17.67 6.17
CA THR A 507 -4.01 18.77 5.34
C THR A 507 -2.75 19.37 5.97
N ILE A 508 -1.94 20.09 5.19
CA ILE A 508 -0.79 20.83 5.73
C ILE A 508 -1.26 21.85 6.78
N ALA A 509 -2.40 22.51 6.54
CA ALA A 509 -3.00 23.45 7.48
C ALA A 509 -3.42 22.79 8.82
N ASP A 510 -3.94 21.57 8.78
CA ASP A 510 -4.24 20.81 9.99
C ASP A 510 -2.95 20.35 10.70
N ALA A 511 -1.94 19.91 9.93
CA ALA A 511 -0.66 19.49 10.47
C ALA A 511 0.05 20.62 11.24
N MET A 512 0.02 21.85 10.74
CA MET A 512 0.58 23.02 11.41
C MET A 512 -0.13 23.34 12.74
N LYS A 513 -1.44 23.09 12.83
CA LYS A 513 -2.21 23.26 14.09
C LYS A 513 -1.92 22.15 15.09
N GLU A 514 -1.67 20.93 14.62
CA GLU A 514 -1.47 19.75 15.46
C GLU A 514 -0.02 19.57 15.92
N GLU A 515 0.97 20.00 15.13
CA GLU A 515 2.41 19.84 15.39
C GLU A 515 3.11 21.22 15.55
N PRO A 516 3.34 21.68 16.79
CA PRO A 516 3.96 22.98 17.06
C PRO A 516 5.34 23.15 16.41
N ALA A 517 6.14 22.08 16.29
CA ALA A 517 7.45 22.15 15.66
C ALA A 517 7.38 22.50 14.17
N LEU A 518 6.30 22.11 13.48
CA LEU A 518 6.10 22.48 12.08
C LEU A 518 5.73 23.95 11.94
N GLN A 519 4.87 24.46 12.83
CA GLN A 519 4.49 25.87 12.88
C GLN A 519 5.69 26.78 13.21
N GLU A 520 6.49 26.43 14.21
CA GLU A 520 7.69 27.21 14.58
C GLU A 520 8.67 27.35 13.42
N ARG A 521 8.91 26.28 12.66
CA ARG A 521 9.78 26.33 11.47
C ARG A 521 9.17 27.14 10.34
N PHE A 522 7.85 27.10 10.15
CA PHE A 522 7.16 27.97 9.19
C PHE A 522 7.34 29.45 9.53
N ASP A 523 7.28 29.82 10.80
CA ASP A 523 7.38 31.22 11.25
C ASP A 523 8.83 31.75 11.28
N SER A 524 9.83 30.86 11.39
CA SER A 524 11.23 31.24 11.62
C SER A 524 12.18 30.98 10.45
N GLU A 525 11.85 30.08 9.52
CA GLU A 525 12.68 29.72 8.37
C GLU A 525 12.01 30.13 7.05
N ASP A 526 12.56 31.13 6.35
CA ASP A 526 12.00 31.64 5.08
C ASP A 526 11.85 30.55 4.01
N GLU A 527 12.81 29.62 3.91
CA GLU A 527 12.75 28.49 2.97
C GLU A 527 11.57 27.54 3.27
N VAL A 528 11.23 27.35 4.56
CA VAL A 528 10.11 26.51 4.99
C VAL A 528 8.79 27.21 4.75
N HIS A 529 8.73 28.51 5.00
CA HIS A 529 7.56 29.34 4.68
C HIS A 529 7.20 29.21 3.19
N GLN A 530 8.15 29.49 2.30
CA GLN A 530 7.94 29.41 0.85
C GLN A 530 7.54 28.00 0.40
N LEU A 531 8.21 26.97 0.94
CA LEU A 531 7.92 25.57 0.65
C LEU A 531 6.49 25.18 1.02
N LEU A 532 6.06 25.51 2.25
CA LEU A 532 4.75 25.10 2.76
C LEU A 532 3.61 25.90 2.13
N GLU A 533 3.80 27.20 1.83
CA GLU A 533 2.79 28.00 1.13
C GLU A 533 2.49 27.45 -0.27
N LEU A 534 3.55 27.16 -1.05
CA LEU A 534 3.38 26.56 -2.38
C LEU A 534 2.80 25.14 -2.29
N ALA A 535 3.26 24.33 -1.33
CA ALA A 535 2.75 22.98 -1.13
C ALA A 535 1.25 22.96 -0.76
N GLN A 536 0.76 23.93 0.02
CA GLN A 536 -0.66 24.06 0.35
C GLN A 536 -1.53 24.32 -0.88
N ARG A 537 -1.06 25.10 -1.85
CA ARG A 537 -1.84 25.40 -3.07
C ARG A 537 -2.00 24.19 -3.98
N VAL A 538 -0.99 23.32 -4.04
CA VAL A 538 -1.02 22.08 -4.86
C VAL A 538 -1.51 20.84 -4.10
N GLU A 539 -1.69 20.93 -2.78
CA GLU A 539 -2.17 19.83 -1.95
C GLU A 539 -3.54 19.34 -2.42
N GLY A 540 -3.68 18.01 -2.55
CA GLY A 540 -4.93 17.36 -2.94
C GLY A 540 -5.21 17.37 -4.45
N LEU A 541 -4.43 18.08 -5.27
CA LEU A 541 -4.54 18.00 -6.73
C LEU A 541 -4.16 16.60 -7.23
N THR A 542 -4.75 16.21 -8.36
CA THR A 542 -4.40 14.96 -9.04
C THR A 542 -2.96 15.03 -9.53
N ARG A 543 -2.12 14.07 -9.10
CA ARG A 543 -0.70 13.97 -9.45
C ARG A 543 -0.46 13.06 -10.64
N ASN A 544 -1.07 11.88 -10.65
CA ASN A 544 -0.84 10.84 -11.63
C ASN A 544 -2.07 9.95 -11.79
N VAL A 545 -2.15 9.29 -12.95
CA VAL A 545 -3.11 8.22 -13.22
C VAL A 545 -2.47 6.89 -12.81
N GLY A 546 -3.17 6.15 -11.98
CA GLY A 546 -2.86 4.77 -11.62
C GLY A 546 -3.99 3.83 -12.06
N MET A 547 -3.79 2.55 -11.79
CA MET A 547 -4.76 1.50 -12.06
C MET A 547 -5.33 0.99 -10.73
N HIS A 548 -6.65 0.80 -10.66
CA HIS A 548 -7.29 0.24 -9.47
C HIS A 548 -6.79 -1.19 -9.24
N ALA A 549 -6.22 -1.43 -8.05
CA ALA A 549 -5.59 -2.69 -7.70
C ALA A 549 -6.53 -3.90 -7.72
N GLY A 550 -7.86 -3.69 -7.78
CA GLY A 550 -8.84 -4.76 -7.94
C GLY A 550 -9.94 -4.54 -8.98
N GLY A 551 -10.09 -3.34 -9.53
CA GLY A 551 -11.36 -2.95 -10.16
C GLY A 551 -11.37 -3.34 -11.63
N VAL A 552 -12.29 -4.23 -12.01
CA VAL A 552 -12.52 -4.68 -13.38
C VAL A 552 -13.94 -4.29 -13.79
N LEU A 553 -14.06 -3.69 -14.96
CA LEU A 553 -15.33 -3.34 -15.59
C LEU A 553 -15.65 -4.37 -16.66
N ILE A 554 -16.92 -4.75 -16.70
CA ILE A 554 -17.47 -5.51 -17.83
C ILE A 554 -18.68 -4.71 -18.32
N ALA A 555 -18.65 -4.30 -19.57
CA ALA A 555 -19.75 -3.60 -20.23
C ALA A 555 -20.60 -4.59 -21.06
N PRO A 556 -21.88 -4.28 -21.33
CA PRO A 556 -22.70 -5.06 -22.27
C PRO A 556 -22.28 -4.93 -23.74
N GLY A 557 -21.37 -4.01 -24.04
CA GLY A 557 -20.88 -3.70 -25.38
C GLY A 557 -19.52 -3.01 -25.27
N LYS A 558 -19.19 -2.12 -26.20
CA LYS A 558 -17.91 -1.39 -26.17
C LYS A 558 -17.88 -0.43 -24.97
N LEU A 559 -16.75 -0.39 -24.26
CA LEU A 559 -16.55 0.55 -23.16
C LEU A 559 -16.56 2.01 -23.63
N THR A 560 -16.11 2.26 -24.86
CA THR A 560 -16.14 3.60 -25.48
C THR A 560 -17.55 4.14 -25.68
N ASP A 561 -18.58 3.30 -25.58
CA ASP A 561 -19.98 3.75 -25.55
C ASP A 561 -20.38 4.43 -24.22
N PHE A 562 -19.55 4.31 -23.19
CA PHE A 562 -19.80 4.79 -21.83
C PHE A 562 -18.73 5.78 -21.36
N CYS A 563 -17.45 5.48 -21.60
CA CYS A 563 -16.31 6.27 -21.13
C CYS A 563 -15.08 6.10 -22.04
N PRO A 564 -14.19 7.10 -22.12
CA PRO A 564 -12.91 6.93 -22.80
C PRO A 564 -11.97 6.00 -22.01
N LEU A 565 -10.99 5.44 -22.71
CA LEU A 565 -9.97 4.55 -22.18
C LEU A 565 -8.60 5.24 -22.13
N TYR A 566 -7.73 4.72 -21.27
CA TYR A 566 -6.36 5.19 -21.06
C TYR A 566 -5.42 3.99 -20.86
N THR A 567 -4.17 4.15 -21.29
CA THR A 567 -3.08 3.23 -20.95
C THR A 567 -1.78 4.00 -20.78
N GLN A 568 -0.96 3.57 -19.84
CA GLN A 568 0.36 4.17 -19.60
C GLN A 568 1.41 3.40 -20.42
N GLY A 569 1.71 3.88 -21.63
CA GLY A 569 2.62 3.21 -22.56
C GLY A 569 2.07 1.93 -23.19
N GLU A 570 2.90 1.23 -23.98
CA GLU A 570 2.48 0.04 -24.75
C GLU A 570 2.22 -1.19 -23.85
N ASP A 571 2.97 -1.34 -22.75
CA ASP A 571 2.83 -2.45 -21.80
C ASP A 571 1.80 -2.17 -20.68
N GLY A 572 1.19 -0.99 -20.69
CA GLY A 572 0.22 -0.57 -19.68
C GLY A 572 -1.11 -1.34 -19.78
N GLY A 573 -1.68 -1.69 -18.62
CA GLY A 573 -3.05 -2.18 -18.57
C GLY A 573 -4.05 -1.11 -19.05
N VAL A 574 -5.00 -1.51 -19.88
CA VAL A 574 -6.09 -0.63 -20.32
C VAL A 574 -7.03 -0.34 -19.14
N VAL A 575 -7.22 0.95 -18.84
CA VAL A 575 -8.12 1.44 -17.80
C VAL A 575 -9.16 2.40 -18.37
N SER A 576 -10.31 2.53 -17.71
CA SER A 576 -11.24 3.63 -17.92
C SER A 576 -10.59 4.96 -17.53
N GLN A 577 -10.93 6.05 -18.22
CA GLN A 577 -10.59 7.40 -17.77
C GLN A 577 -11.44 7.86 -16.58
N TYR A 578 -12.52 7.17 -16.23
CA TYR A 578 -13.30 7.50 -15.04
C TYR A 578 -12.80 6.71 -13.84
N ASP A 579 -12.87 7.34 -12.66
CA ASP A 579 -12.59 6.65 -11.40
C ASP A 579 -13.76 5.75 -10.99
N LYS A 580 -13.63 5.11 -9.82
CA LYS A 580 -14.63 4.19 -9.28
C LYS A 580 -16.04 4.80 -9.21
N ASP A 581 -16.17 6.02 -8.70
CA ASP A 581 -17.49 6.60 -8.45
C ASP A 581 -18.13 7.08 -9.75
N ASP A 582 -17.31 7.52 -10.71
CA ASP A 582 -17.77 8.00 -11.99
C ASP A 582 -18.11 6.87 -12.97
N VAL A 583 -17.40 5.73 -12.96
CA VAL A 583 -17.79 4.53 -13.75
C VAL A 583 -19.11 3.93 -13.28
N GLU A 584 -19.33 3.85 -11.97
CA GLU A 584 -20.59 3.39 -11.39
C GLU A 584 -21.73 4.36 -11.74
N ALA A 585 -21.45 5.67 -11.72
CA ALA A 585 -22.43 6.68 -12.07
C ALA A 585 -22.86 6.61 -13.54
N VAL A 586 -21.97 6.29 -14.49
CA VAL A 586 -22.37 6.09 -15.90
C VAL A 586 -23.03 4.72 -16.16
N GLY A 587 -23.20 3.92 -15.11
CA GLY A 587 -23.97 2.68 -15.13
C GLY A 587 -23.15 1.42 -15.41
N LEU A 588 -21.82 1.52 -15.50
CA LEU A 588 -20.97 0.34 -15.67
C LEU A 588 -20.89 -0.46 -14.39
N VAL A 589 -20.87 -1.78 -14.54
CA VAL A 589 -20.76 -2.71 -13.43
C VAL A 589 -19.29 -2.96 -13.14
N LYS A 590 -18.93 -2.76 -11.88
CA LYS A 590 -17.63 -3.08 -11.34
C LYS A 590 -17.63 -4.47 -10.70
N PHE A 591 -16.53 -5.17 -10.89
CA PHE A 591 -16.16 -6.37 -10.15
C PHE A 591 -14.81 -6.13 -9.47
N ASP A 592 -14.70 -6.46 -8.19
CA ASP A 592 -13.45 -6.33 -7.45
C ASP A 592 -12.71 -7.66 -7.41
N PHE A 593 -11.65 -7.76 -8.22
CA PHE A 593 -10.72 -8.88 -8.29
C PHE A 593 -9.51 -8.52 -7.45
N LEU A 594 -9.52 -8.83 -6.16
CA LEU A 594 -8.42 -8.48 -5.27
C LEU A 594 -7.31 -9.53 -5.30
N GLY A 595 -6.06 -9.11 -5.27
CA GLY A 595 -4.93 -10.02 -5.05
C GLY A 595 -4.68 -10.19 -3.55
N LEU A 596 -4.91 -11.38 -3.02
CA LEU A 596 -4.64 -11.71 -1.61
C LEU A 596 -3.40 -12.60 -1.50
N THR A 597 -2.34 -12.05 -0.90
CA THR A 597 -1.07 -12.77 -0.70
C THR A 597 -1.28 -14.08 0.07
N THR A 598 -2.16 -14.11 1.07
CA THR A 598 -2.49 -15.32 1.83
C THR A 598 -2.94 -16.48 0.96
N LEU A 599 -3.76 -16.26 -0.08
CA LEU A 599 -4.17 -17.35 -0.99
C LEU A 599 -3.00 -17.92 -1.77
N THR A 600 -2.03 -17.07 -2.11
CA THR A 600 -0.79 -17.48 -2.76
C THR A 600 0.09 -18.30 -1.79
N ILE A 601 0.14 -17.93 -0.51
CA ILE A 601 0.82 -18.72 0.54
C ILE A 601 0.19 -20.10 0.66
N LEU A 602 -1.14 -20.16 0.75
CA LEU A 602 -1.88 -21.42 0.90
C LEU A 602 -1.64 -22.35 -0.31
N ASP A 603 -1.68 -21.81 -1.53
CA ASP A 603 -1.40 -22.58 -2.76
C ASP A 603 0.03 -23.13 -2.79
N TRP A 604 1.04 -22.29 -2.48
CA TRP A 604 2.42 -22.78 -2.41
C TRP A 604 2.61 -23.84 -1.33
N ALA A 605 1.98 -23.67 -0.16
CA ALA A 605 2.00 -24.68 0.89
C ALA A 605 1.36 -26.00 0.42
N GLU A 606 0.19 -25.97 -0.24
CA GLU A 606 -0.43 -27.16 -0.83
C GLU A 606 0.48 -27.83 -1.86
N ARG A 607 1.09 -27.05 -2.77
CA ARG A 607 2.02 -27.57 -3.80
C ARG A 607 3.22 -28.25 -3.17
N TYR A 608 3.80 -27.67 -2.13
CA TYR A 608 4.90 -28.28 -1.39
C TYR A 608 4.47 -29.58 -0.70
N ILE A 609 3.31 -29.60 -0.05
CA ILE A 609 2.76 -30.82 0.57
C ILE A 609 2.58 -31.92 -0.47
N ARG A 610 1.95 -31.63 -1.61
CA ARG A 610 1.74 -32.59 -2.73
C ARG A 610 3.05 -33.09 -3.33
N ARG A 611 4.06 -32.21 -3.40
CA ARG A 611 5.41 -32.54 -3.92
C ARG A 611 6.18 -33.46 -2.98
N LEU A 612 6.07 -33.22 -1.67
CA LEU A 612 6.86 -33.92 -0.66
C LEU A 612 6.20 -35.22 -0.17
N ASP A 613 4.87 -35.31 -0.22
CA ASP A 613 4.10 -36.48 0.21
C ASP A 613 3.32 -37.10 -0.97
N PRO A 614 3.83 -38.20 -1.57
CA PRO A 614 3.15 -38.88 -2.67
C PRO A 614 1.73 -39.37 -2.32
N GLY A 615 1.44 -39.63 -1.04
CA GLY A 615 0.12 -40.05 -0.57
C GLY A 615 -0.92 -38.92 -0.56
N LYS A 616 -0.48 -37.67 -0.72
CA LYS A 616 -1.32 -36.47 -0.72
C LYS A 616 -1.42 -35.79 -2.08
N ARG A 617 -1.12 -36.49 -3.18
CA ARG A 617 -1.10 -35.91 -4.54
C ARG A 617 -2.40 -35.18 -4.91
N ASP A 618 -3.56 -35.72 -4.51
CA ASP A 618 -4.90 -35.16 -4.78
C ASP A 618 -5.52 -34.45 -3.56
N TRP A 619 -4.75 -34.22 -2.50
CA TRP A 619 -5.23 -33.56 -1.27
C TRP A 619 -5.39 -32.04 -1.47
N SER A 620 -6.41 -31.45 -0.83
CA SER A 620 -6.62 -29.99 -0.80
C SER A 620 -7.01 -29.50 0.59
N LEU A 621 -6.73 -28.22 0.86
CA LEU A 621 -7.00 -27.58 2.14
C LEU A 621 -8.50 -27.47 2.47
N ALA A 622 -9.36 -27.47 1.44
CA ALA A 622 -10.82 -27.47 1.60
C ALA A 622 -11.36 -28.71 2.36
N GLN A 623 -10.57 -29.77 2.45
CA GLN A 623 -10.91 -31.01 3.16
C GLN A 623 -10.59 -30.94 4.67
N VAL A 624 -9.95 -29.87 5.14
CA VAL A 624 -9.52 -29.74 6.54
C VAL A 624 -10.72 -29.54 7.48
N PRO A 625 -10.85 -30.34 8.55
CA PRO A 625 -11.92 -30.18 9.53
C PRO A 625 -11.70 -28.92 10.38
N LEU A 626 -12.79 -28.26 10.80
CA LEU A 626 -12.77 -26.97 11.52
C LEU A 626 -12.75 -27.08 13.06
N ASP A 627 -12.51 -28.28 13.59
CA ASP A 627 -12.48 -28.62 15.01
C ASP A 627 -11.16 -29.26 15.48
N ASP A 628 -10.06 -29.09 14.72
CA ASP A 628 -8.76 -29.71 15.01
C ASP A 628 -8.08 -29.12 16.26
N PRO A 629 -7.84 -29.93 17.32
CA PRO A 629 -7.25 -29.44 18.57
C PRO A 629 -5.82 -28.89 18.43
N ALA A 630 -5.03 -29.41 17.49
CA ALA A 630 -3.65 -28.96 17.29
C ALA A 630 -3.61 -27.53 16.72
N SER A 631 -4.53 -27.21 15.81
CA SER A 631 -4.72 -25.87 15.26
C SER A 631 -5.12 -24.86 16.34
N PHE A 632 -6.07 -25.20 17.21
CA PHE A 632 -6.42 -24.34 18.35
C PHE A 632 -5.28 -24.20 19.36
N THR A 633 -4.40 -25.19 19.48
CA THR A 633 -3.22 -25.09 20.36
C THR A 633 -2.25 -24.01 19.90
N ILE A 634 -2.08 -23.81 18.58
CA ILE A 634 -1.29 -22.69 18.02
C ILE A 634 -1.88 -21.35 18.49
N LEU A 635 -3.21 -21.20 18.37
CA LEU A 635 -3.92 -19.98 18.77
C LEU A 635 -3.87 -19.75 20.29
N LYS A 636 -4.14 -20.78 21.11
CA LYS A 636 -4.11 -20.72 22.58
C LYS A 636 -2.75 -20.33 23.15
N LYS A 637 -1.67 -20.75 22.48
CA LYS A 637 -0.29 -20.36 22.82
C LYS A 637 0.12 -18.99 22.25
N ALA A 638 -0.75 -18.38 21.45
CA ALA A 638 -0.48 -17.18 20.66
C ALA A 638 0.77 -17.30 19.78
N ASN A 639 1.00 -18.49 19.23
CA ASN A 639 2.06 -18.76 18.27
C ASN A 639 1.61 -18.34 16.85
N THR A 640 1.23 -17.08 16.68
CA THR A 640 0.49 -16.60 15.50
C THR A 640 1.30 -15.74 14.55
N VAL A 641 2.63 -15.73 14.65
CA VAL A 641 3.48 -15.20 13.56
C VAL A 641 3.14 -15.93 12.27
N ALA A 642 2.93 -15.18 11.18
CA ALA A 642 2.45 -15.65 9.88
C ALA A 642 1.01 -16.20 9.84
N VAL A 643 0.27 -16.22 10.95
CA VAL A 643 -1.14 -16.64 10.97
C VAL A 643 -2.01 -15.44 10.60
N PHE A 644 -2.70 -15.54 9.47
CA PHE A 644 -3.44 -14.44 8.85
C PHE A 644 -4.39 -13.73 9.84
N GLN A 645 -4.43 -12.40 9.80
CA GLN A 645 -5.20 -11.49 10.71
C GLN A 645 -4.77 -11.51 12.18
N LEU A 646 -4.01 -12.50 12.65
CA LEU A 646 -3.78 -12.76 14.07
C LEU A 646 -2.33 -12.48 14.53
N GLU A 647 -1.54 -11.74 13.76
CA GLU A 647 -0.09 -11.60 13.96
C GLU A 647 0.32 -10.53 14.98
N SER A 648 -0.51 -9.50 15.20
CA SER A 648 -0.12 -8.35 16.03
C SER A 648 0.09 -8.72 17.50
N ARG A 649 1.02 -8.05 18.18
CA ARG A 649 1.33 -8.33 19.60
C ARG A 649 0.12 -8.22 20.53
N GLY A 650 -0.75 -7.23 20.31
CA GLY A 650 -1.93 -7.09 21.15
C GLY A 650 -3.01 -8.14 20.84
N MET A 651 -3.12 -8.60 19.58
CA MET A 651 -3.96 -9.75 19.24
C MET A 651 -3.41 -11.04 19.85
N GLN A 652 -2.10 -11.24 19.85
CA GLN A 652 -1.46 -12.35 20.56
C GLN A 652 -1.76 -12.32 22.07
N GLY A 653 -1.73 -11.15 22.70
CA GLY A 653 -2.17 -10.98 24.09
C GLY A 653 -3.62 -11.42 24.29
N MET A 654 -4.54 -10.92 23.46
CA MET A 654 -5.95 -11.31 23.47
C MET A 654 -6.12 -12.83 23.33
N LEU A 655 -5.41 -13.49 22.41
CA LEU A 655 -5.55 -14.93 22.19
C LEU A 655 -5.17 -15.75 23.44
N LYS A 656 -4.15 -15.29 24.18
CA LYS A 656 -3.76 -15.91 25.47
C LYS A 656 -4.87 -15.76 26.52
N ASP A 657 -5.59 -14.64 26.53
CA ASP A 657 -6.68 -14.43 27.48
C ASP A 657 -7.96 -15.18 27.07
N ALA A 658 -8.31 -15.14 25.78
CA ALA A 658 -9.53 -15.72 25.23
C ALA A 658 -9.47 -17.27 25.13
N GLN A 659 -8.28 -17.86 24.96
CA GLN A 659 -8.08 -19.30 24.79
C GLN A 659 -9.07 -19.93 23.78
N PRO A 660 -9.07 -19.52 22.50
CA PRO A 660 -10.04 -19.99 21.50
C PRO A 660 -9.99 -21.50 21.33
N ASP A 661 -11.15 -22.15 21.30
CA ASP A 661 -11.28 -23.62 21.24
C ASP A 661 -12.34 -24.12 20.26
N ARG A 662 -12.96 -23.21 19.50
CA ARG A 662 -13.88 -23.48 18.39
C ARG A 662 -13.76 -22.41 17.30
N PHE A 663 -14.26 -22.72 16.11
CA PHE A 663 -14.15 -21.81 14.96
C PHE A 663 -14.86 -20.46 15.19
N GLU A 664 -16.02 -20.46 15.85
CA GLU A 664 -16.80 -19.25 16.14
C GLU A 664 -16.04 -18.24 17.01
N ASP A 665 -15.10 -18.70 17.85
CA ASP A 665 -14.27 -17.80 18.64
C ASP A 665 -13.32 -17.01 17.74
N ILE A 666 -12.78 -17.62 16.68
CA ILE A 666 -11.91 -16.93 15.73
C ILE A 666 -12.70 -15.82 15.03
N ILE A 667 -13.95 -16.11 14.62
CA ILE A 667 -14.86 -15.15 14.00
C ILE A 667 -15.08 -13.95 14.94
N ALA A 668 -15.34 -14.21 16.23
CA ALA A 668 -15.60 -13.18 17.22
C ALA A 668 -14.35 -12.32 17.52
N LEU A 669 -13.19 -12.95 17.67
CA LEU A 669 -11.95 -12.24 18.00
C LEU A 669 -11.49 -11.32 16.87
N VAL A 670 -11.62 -11.76 15.61
CA VAL A 670 -11.36 -10.92 14.43
C VAL A 670 -12.31 -9.71 14.39
N ALA A 671 -13.58 -9.88 14.79
CA ALA A 671 -14.57 -8.80 14.82
C ALA A 671 -14.37 -7.81 16.00
N LEU A 672 -13.89 -8.29 17.15
CA LEU A 672 -13.76 -7.53 18.39
C LEU A 672 -12.45 -6.74 18.48
N TYR A 673 -11.36 -7.19 17.87
CA TYR A 673 -10.04 -6.56 17.99
C TYR A 673 -9.89 -5.31 17.11
N ARG A 674 -10.63 -4.27 17.46
CA ARG A 674 -10.59 -2.96 16.80
C ARG A 674 -10.91 -1.83 17.79
N PRO A 675 -10.43 -0.59 17.54
CA PRO A 675 -10.73 0.55 18.40
C PRO A 675 -12.25 0.73 18.60
N GLY A 676 -12.72 0.79 19.85
CA GLY A 676 -14.14 0.81 20.20
C GLY A 676 -14.58 -0.47 20.93
N PRO A 677 -14.89 -1.57 20.21
CA PRO A 677 -15.33 -2.83 20.84
C PRO A 677 -14.24 -3.55 21.63
N MET A 678 -12.98 -3.10 21.57
CA MET A 678 -11.90 -3.64 22.39
C MET A 678 -12.22 -3.66 23.90
N ASP A 679 -13.00 -2.69 24.38
CA ASP A 679 -13.40 -2.63 25.79
C ASP A 679 -14.31 -3.80 26.22
N LEU A 680 -14.90 -4.50 25.26
CA LEU A 680 -15.79 -5.66 25.49
C LEU A 680 -15.02 -6.98 25.59
N ILE A 681 -13.77 -7.02 25.13
CA ILE A 681 -12.95 -8.24 25.12
C ILE A 681 -12.79 -8.85 26.52
N PRO A 682 -12.53 -8.07 27.60
CA PRO A 682 -12.39 -8.64 28.94
C PRO A 682 -13.67 -9.36 29.41
N SER A 683 -14.85 -8.77 29.18
CA SER A 683 -16.12 -9.39 29.53
C SER A 683 -16.41 -10.62 28.65
N PHE A 684 -16.11 -10.56 27.35
CA PHE A 684 -16.19 -11.71 26.46
C PHE A 684 -15.36 -12.90 26.99
N CYS A 685 -14.12 -12.64 27.38
CA CYS A 685 -13.23 -13.67 27.96
C CYS A 685 -13.76 -14.16 29.32
N ALA A 686 -14.20 -13.26 30.20
CA ALA A 686 -14.72 -13.62 31.52
C ALA A 686 -15.96 -14.52 31.43
N ARG A 687 -16.91 -14.19 30.54
CA ARG A 687 -18.12 -14.99 30.28
C ARG A 687 -17.79 -16.34 29.66
N LYS A 688 -16.89 -16.37 28.67
CA LYS A 688 -16.40 -17.62 28.07
C LYS A 688 -15.83 -18.56 29.13
N HIS A 689 -15.02 -18.04 30.05
CA HIS A 689 -14.38 -18.83 31.12
C HIS A 689 -15.29 -19.10 32.33
N GLY A 690 -16.57 -18.71 32.28
CA GLY A 690 -17.51 -18.87 33.39
C GLY A 690 -17.18 -18.03 34.63
N ARG A 691 -16.37 -16.98 34.49
CA ARG A 691 -16.01 -16.04 35.57
C ARG A 691 -17.04 -14.90 35.72
N GLU A 692 -17.83 -14.67 34.67
CA GLU A 692 -18.96 -13.73 34.64
C GLU A 692 -20.21 -14.49 34.14
N ILE A 693 -21.39 -14.17 34.68
CA ILE A 693 -22.64 -14.79 34.26
C ILE A 693 -23.03 -14.27 32.87
N VAL A 694 -23.44 -15.17 31.99
CA VAL A 694 -23.99 -14.80 30.69
C VAL A 694 -25.44 -14.37 30.86
N GLU A 695 -25.68 -13.07 30.73
CA GLU A 695 -27.03 -12.49 30.74
C GLU A 695 -27.52 -12.24 29.32
N TYR A 696 -28.78 -12.62 29.06
CA TYR A 696 -29.47 -12.34 27.80
C TYR A 696 -30.57 -11.30 28.05
N PRO A 697 -30.74 -10.29 27.16
CA PRO A 697 -31.78 -9.28 27.34
C PRO A 697 -33.22 -9.83 27.31
N ASP A 698 -33.43 -10.93 26.59
CA ASP A 698 -34.69 -11.68 26.51
C ASP A 698 -34.37 -13.17 26.25
N PRO A 699 -35.11 -14.14 26.82
CA PRO A 699 -34.86 -15.57 26.59
C PRO A 699 -34.93 -15.99 25.12
N ARG A 700 -35.75 -15.33 24.29
CA ARG A 700 -35.93 -15.70 22.87
C ARG A 700 -34.70 -15.40 22.02
N VAL A 701 -33.80 -14.53 22.48
CA VAL A 701 -32.60 -14.14 21.72
C VAL A 701 -31.37 -14.92 22.14
N GLU A 702 -31.48 -15.81 23.14
CA GLU A 702 -30.42 -16.73 23.53
C GLU A 702 -29.85 -17.51 22.34
N PRO A 703 -30.64 -18.11 21.41
CA PRO A 703 -30.08 -18.84 20.27
C PRO A 703 -29.18 -18.00 19.37
N VAL A 704 -29.39 -16.68 19.32
CA VAL A 704 -28.63 -15.73 18.49
C VAL A 704 -27.36 -15.26 19.19
N LEU A 705 -27.44 -15.01 20.50
CA LEU A 705 -26.34 -14.43 21.28
C LEU A 705 -25.48 -15.47 22.02
N LYS A 706 -25.89 -16.74 22.05
CA LYS A 706 -25.15 -17.83 22.72
C LYS A 706 -23.74 -18.02 22.15
N GLU A 707 -23.57 -17.86 20.85
CA GLU A 707 -22.25 -17.96 20.21
C GLU A 707 -21.27 -16.89 20.68
N THR A 708 -21.75 -15.72 21.11
CA THR A 708 -20.94 -14.59 21.58
C THR A 708 -21.13 -14.30 23.07
N TYR A 709 -21.59 -15.31 23.84
CA TYR A 709 -21.75 -15.23 25.28
C TYR A 709 -22.60 -14.03 25.75
N GLY A 710 -23.71 -13.76 25.06
CA GLY A 710 -24.64 -12.68 25.40
C GLY A 710 -24.18 -11.27 24.96
N ILE A 711 -22.99 -11.13 24.35
CA ILE A 711 -22.47 -9.86 23.86
C ILE A 711 -22.84 -9.70 22.39
N MET A 712 -23.41 -8.55 22.01
CA MET A 712 -23.66 -8.22 20.60
C MET A 712 -22.37 -7.82 19.91
N VAL A 713 -21.91 -8.67 18.98
CA VAL A 713 -20.68 -8.44 18.19
C VAL A 713 -21.02 -8.16 16.73
N TYR A 714 -22.05 -8.84 16.21
CA TYR A 714 -22.35 -8.85 14.78
C TYR A 714 -23.54 -7.97 14.41
N GLN A 715 -23.52 -7.42 13.19
CA GLN A 715 -24.65 -6.71 12.59
C GLN A 715 -25.84 -7.64 12.38
N GLU A 716 -25.58 -8.88 12.00
CA GLU A 716 -26.57 -9.94 11.82
C GLU A 716 -27.32 -10.25 13.13
N GLN A 717 -26.64 -10.19 14.28
CA GLN A 717 -27.28 -10.36 15.59
C GLN A 717 -28.23 -9.20 15.91
N VAL A 718 -27.87 -7.95 15.57
CA VAL A 718 -28.75 -6.78 15.71
C VAL A 718 -29.98 -6.94 14.82
N MET A 719 -29.80 -7.45 13.59
CA MET A 719 -30.92 -7.70 12.67
C MET A 719 -31.87 -8.78 13.19
N GLN A 720 -31.33 -9.89 13.70
CA GLN A 720 -32.14 -10.97 14.28
C GLN A 720 -32.84 -10.53 15.57
N MET A 721 -32.22 -9.68 16.38
CA MET A 721 -32.85 -9.07 17.55
C MET A 721 -34.07 -8.23 17.14
N ALA A 722 -33.93 -7.40 16.11
CA ALA A 722 -35.04 -6.61 15.55
C ALA A 722 -36.17 -7.50 15.02
N GLN A 723 -35.84 -8.62 14.37
CA GLN A 723 -36.81 -9.58 13.86
C GLN A 723 -37.56 -10.29 15.00
N ILE A 724 -36.83 -10.89 15.95
CA ILE A 724 -37.41 -11.74 17.00
C ILE A 724 -38.19 -10.92 18.02
N ILE A 725 -37.64 -9.77 18.44
CA ILE A 725 -38.25 -8.92 19.48
C ILE A 725 -39.17 -7.88 18.87
N GLY A 726 -38.68 -7.12 17.88
CA GLY A 726 -39.43 -6.04 17.25
C GLY A 726 -40.38 -6.48 16.13
N GLY A 727 -40.42 -7.77 15.76
CA GLY A 727 -41.31 -8.27 14.70
C GLY A 727 -40.98 -7.73 13.30
N TYR A 728 -39.77 -7.23 13.08
CA TYR A 728 -39.31 -6.75 11.78
C TYR A 728 -39.19 -7.89 10.77
N SER A 729 -39.38 -7.60 9.48
CA SER A 729 -38.79 -8.43 8.43
C SER A 729 -37.26 -8.33 8.47
N LEU A 730 -36.54 -9.33 7.95
CA LEU A 730 -35.07 -9.24 7.87
C LEU A 730 -34.61 -8.09 6.96
N GLY A 731 -35.38 -7.75 5.92
CA GLY A 731 -35.15 -6.57 5.09
C GLY A 731 -35.31 -5.25 5.86
N GLY A 732 -36.38 -5.10 6.63
CA GLY A 732 -36.59 -3.95 7.50
C GLY A 732 -35.55 -3.85 8.61
N ALA A 733 -35.07 -4.99 9.12
CA ALA A 733 -34.00 -5.04 10.11
C ALA A 733 -32.65 -4.53 9.56
N ASP A 734 -32.33 -4.78 8.29
CA ASP A 734 -31.14 -4.19 7.64
C ASP A 734 -31.26 -2.65 7.53
N LEU A 735 -32.47 -2.13 7.25
CA LEU A 735 -32.74 -0.68 7.23
C LEU A 735 -32.51 -0.06 8.61
N LEU A 736 -32.99 -0.69 9.67
CA LEU A 736 -32.74 -0.26 11.06
C LEU A 736 -31.24 -0.18 11.36
N ARG A 737 -30.48 -1.23 11.03
CA ARG A 737 -29.02 -1.27 11.22
C ARG A 737 -28.33 -0.11 10.47
N ARG A 738 -28.77 0.25 9.27
CA ARG A 738 -28.24 1.40 8.53
C ARG A 738 -28.54 2.72 9.22
N ALA A 739 -29.76 2.91 9.71
CA ALA A 739 -30.15 4.10 10.46
C ALA A 739 -29.29 4.27 11.71
N MET A 740 -29.07 3.18 12.47
CA MET A 740 -28.19 3.15 13.63
C MET A 740 -26.74 3.53 13.28
N GLY A 741 -26.22 3.03 12.15
CA GLY A 741 -24.87 3.38 11.68
C GLY A 741 -24.72 4.86 11.29
N LYS A 742 -25.75 5.47 10.69
CA LYS A 742 -25.75 6.89 10.28
C LYS A 742 -26.04 7.86 11.42
N LYS A 743 -26.57 7.38 12.56
CA LYS A 743 -26.91 8.18 13.75
C LYS A 743 -27.79 9.40 13.46
N LYS A 744 -28.74 9.26 12.53
CA LYS A 744 -29.72 10.33 12.24
C LYS A 744 -30.80 10.36 13.32
N PRO A 745 -30.94 11.45 14.10
CA PRO A 745 -31.86 11.49 15.24
C PRO A 745 -33.32 11.23 14.85
N GLU A 746 -33.76 11.77 13.71
CA GLU A 746 -35.14 11.64 13.22
C GLU A 746 -35.49 10.19 12.81
N GLU A 747 -34.62 9.52 12.05
CA GLU A 747 -34.82 8.13 11.62
C GLU A 747 -34.78 7.18 12.84
N MET A 748 -33.90 7.45 13.81
CA MET A 748 -33.79 6.65 15.04
C MET A 748 -35.04 6.73 15.91
N ALA A 749 -35.66 7.92 16.03
CA ALA A 749 -36.90 8.08 16.78
C ALA A 749 -38.06 7.30 16.16
N GLN A 750 -38.18 7.29 14.83
CA GLN A 750 -39.20 6.51 14.12
C GLN A 750 -39.03 5.01 14.35
N HIS A 751 -37.79 4.52 14.21
CA HIS A 751 -37.49 3.10 14.40
C HIS A 751 -37.67 2.62 15.84
N ARG A 752 -37.42 3.49 16.83
CA ARG A 752 -37.67 3.20 18.23
C ARG A 752 -39.16 2.95 18.49
N GLU A 753 -40.04 3.76 17.92
CA GLU A 753 -41.49 3.56 18.07
C GLU A 753 -41.95 2.27 17.38
N LEU A 754 -41.51 2.03 16.15
CA LEU A 754 -41.81 0.79 15.42
C LEU A 754 -41.34 -0.46 16.18
N PHE A 755 -40.16 -0.40 16.80
CA PHE A 755 -39.64 -1.48 17.62
C PHE A 755 -40.48 -1.70 18.89
N ALA A 756 -40.88 -0.62 19.57
CA ALA A 756 -41.75 -0.72 20.74
C ALA A 756 -43.13 -1.31 20.41
N GLU A 757 -43.75 -0.89 19.30
CA GLU A 757 -45.03 -1.45 18.84
C GLU A 757 -44.93 -2.95 18.52
N GLY A 758 -43.86 -3.36 17.84
CA GLY A 758 -43.59 -4.76 17.55
C GLY A 758 -43.29 -5.59 18.80
N ALA A 759 -42.47 -5.05 19.71
CA ALA A 759 -42.15 -5.66 21.00
C ALA A 759 -43.39 -5.82 21.88
N ALA A 760 -44.32 -4.87 21.86
CA ALA A 760 -45.60 -4.96 22.58
C ALA A 760 -46.47 -6.10 22.05
N LYS A 761 -46.55 -6.29 20.73
CA LYS A 761 -47.24 -7.45 20.12
C LYS A 761 -46.59 -8.79 20.52
N ASN A 762 -45.30 -8.75 20.82
CA ASN A 762 -44.50 -9.88 21.27
C ASN A 762 -44.43 -10.02 22.81
N GLY A 763 -45.28 -9.28 23.55
CA GLY A 763 -45.46 -9.45 24.99
C GLY A 763 -44.43 -8.75 25.89
N LEU A 764 -43.64 -7.80 25.37
CA LEU A 764 -42.73 -6.98 26.20
C LEU A 764 -43.36 -5.66 26.65
N THR A 765 -42.95 -5.16 27.81
CA THR A 765 -43.29 -3.80 28.25
C THR A 765 -42.49 -2.76 27.48
N ARG A 766 -43.03 -1.53 27.42
CA ARG A 766 -42.35 -0.40 26.78
C ARG A 766 -40.97 -0.16 27.39
N GLU A 767 -40.86 -0.20 28.71
CA GLU A 767 -39.58 0.00 29.40
C GLU A 767 -38.53 -1.03 28.96
N LYS A 768 -38.91 -2.31 28.88
CA LYS A 768 -37.98 -3.36 28.47
C LYS A 768 -37.62 -3.25 26.98
N SER A 769 -38.57 -2.84 26.14
CA SER A 769 -38.31 -2.61 24.72
C SER A 769 -37.34 -1.45 24.48
N ASP A 770 -37.48 -0.36 25.25
CA ASP A 770 -36.59 0.80 25.15
C ASP A 770 -35.18 0.46 25.67
N GLU A 771 -35.07 -0.30 26.76
CA GLU A 771 -33.80 -0.82 27.27
C GLU A 771 -33.06 -1.68 26.22
N ILE A 772 -33.78 -2.60 25.56
CA ILE A 772 -33.21 -3.43 24.50
C ILE A 772 -32.79 -2.59 23.29
N PHE A 773 -33.58 -1.58 22.93
CA PHE A 773 -33.27 -0.69 21.82
C PHE A 773 -32.02 0.16 22.10
N ASP A 774 -31.88 0.71 23.33
CA ASP A 774 -30.69 1.44 23.77
C ASP A 774 -29.44 0.57 23.70
N LEU A 775 -29.58 -0.70 24.08
CA LEU A 775 -28.51 -1.69 24.00
C LEU A 775 -28.11 -1.92 22.53
N MET A 776 -29.08 -2.14 21.64
CA MET A 776 -28.83 -2.30 20.21
C MET A 776 -28.16 -1.07 19.60
N GLU A 777 -28.62 0.14 19.92
CA GLU A 777 -28.05 1.41 19.44
C GLU A 777 -26.59 1.57 19.87
N LYS A 778 -26.28 1.28 21.13
CA LYS A 778 -24.91 1.31 21.66
C LYS A 778 -23.98 0.35 20.92
N PHE A 779 -24.44 -0.87 20.63
CA PHE A 779 -23.62 -1.88 19.96
C PHE A 779 -23.58 -1.75 18.43
N ALA A 780 -24.63 -1.21 17.80
CA ALA A 780 -24.68 -1.04 16.35
C ALA A 780 -23.57 -0.11 15.83
N GLY A 781 -23.13 0.87 16.65
CA GLY A 781 -21.95 1.68 16.35
C GLY A 781 -20.65 0.88 16.21
N TYR A 782 -20.60 -0.32 16.80
CA TYR A 782 -19.44 -1.23 16.81
C TYR A 782 -19.81 -2.64 16.31
N GLY A 783 -20.91 -2.81 15.59
CA GLY A 783 -21.31 -4.11 15.02
C GLY A 783 -20.44 -4.46 13.82
N PHE A 784 -19.99 -5.70 13.70
CA PHE A 784 -19.20 -6.17 12.55
C PHE A 784 -20.04 -7.05 11.61
N ASN A 785 -19.70 -7.12 10.32
CA ASN A 785 -20.39 -8.03 9.42
C ASN A 785 -19.86 -9.46 9.63
N LYS A 786 -20.73 -10.35 10.12
CA LYS A 786 -20.37 -11.73 10.44
C LYS A 786 -19.92 -12.51 9.21
N SER A 787 -20.60 -12.30 8.09
CA SER A 787 -20.30 -12.99 6.81
C SER A 787 -18.85 -12.75 6.38
N HIS A 788 -18.39 -11.49 6.43
CA HIS A 788 -17.01 -11.11 6.16
C HIS A 788 -16.02 -11.67 7.20
N ALA A 789 -16.34 -11.56 8.50
CA ALA A 789 -15.49 -12.12 9.55
C ALA A 789 -15.32 -13.63 9.42
N ALA A 790 -16.39 -14.36 9.13
CA ALA A 790 -16.39 -15.81 9.06
C ALA A 790 -15.54 -16.32 7.89
N ALA A 791 -15.66 -15.70 6.72
CA ALA A 791 -14.86 -16.06 5.57
C ALA A 791 -13.35 -15.80 5.78
N TYR A 792 -12.99 -14.68 6.42
CA TYR A 792 -11.59 -14.38 6.75
C TYR A 792 -11.06 -15.24 7.91
N ALA A 793 -11.90 -15.58 8.88
CA ALA A 793 -11.57 -16.51 9.95
C ALA A 793 -11.22 -17.90 9.42
N LEU A 794 -11.83 -18.33 8.29
CA LEU A 794 -11.47 -19.58 7.63
C LEU A 794 -10.02 -19.57 7.13
N LEU A 795 -9.56 -18.46 6.53
CA LEU A 795 -8.16 -18.30 6.15
C LEU A 795 -7.22 -18.27 7.36
N ALA A 796 -7.61 -17.60 8.44
CA ALA A 796 -6.86 -17.60 9.70
C ALA A 796 -6.74 -19.02 10.28
N TYR A 797 -7.84 -19.78 10.25
CA TYR A 797 -7.85 -21.18 10.70
C TYR A 797 -6.95 -22.07 9.84
N TYR A 798 -7.04 -21.95 8.51
CA TYR A 798 -6.19 -22.71 7.60
C TYR A 798 -4.69 -22.42 7.79
N THR A 799 -4.33 -21.15 7.98
CA THR A 799 -2.93 -20.79 8.28
C THR A 799 -2.47 -21.34 9.62
N ALA A 800 -3.32 -21.35 10.65
CA ALA A 800 -3.03 -22.00 11.94
C ALA A 800 -2.89 -23.52 11.80
N TRP A 801 -3.75 -24.17 11.00
CA TRP A 801 -3.69 -25.59 10.72
C TRP A 801 -2.40 -25.98 10.00
N LEU A 802 -2.03 -25.24 8.96
CA LEU A 802 -0.76 -25.44 8.26
C LEU A 802 0.44 -25.22 9.19
N LYS A 803 0.40 -24.23 10.07
CA LYS A 803 1.46 -24.05 11.08
C LYS A 803 1.54 -25.23 12.07
N ALA A 804 0.41 -25.83 12.45
CA ALA A 804 0.38 -27.01 13.31
C ALA A 804 0.85 -28.31 12.59
N HIS A 805 0.44 -28.50 11.33
CA HIS A 805 0.53 -29.78 10.61
C HIS A 805 1.53 -29.82 9.45
N HIS A 806 2.03 -28.67 8.96
CA HIS A 806 3.00 -28.53 7.85
C HIS A 806 3.81 -27.20 7.93
N PRO A 807 4.55 -26.91 9.02
CA PRO A 807 5.16 -25.62 9.29
C PRO A 807 6.32 -25.32 8.36
N ALA A 808 7.08 -26.33 7.89
CA ALA A 808 8.19 -26.10 6.98
C ALA A 808 7.69 -25.62 5.61
N GLU A 809 6.66 -26.30 5.08
CA GLU A 809 5.99 -25.95 3.83
C GLU A 809 5.30 -24.58 3.94
N PHE A 810 4.59 -24.36 5.05
CA PHE A 810 3.89 -23.10 5.32
C PHE A 810 4.86 -21.92 5.48
N MET A 811 5.94 -22.10 6.22
CA MET A 811 6.90 -21.04 6.50
C MET A 811 7.77 -20.76 5.28
N ALA A 812 8.16 -21.78 4.50
CA ALA A 812 8.84 -21.59 3.22
C ALA A 812 7.98 -20.77 2.24
N ALA A 813 6.67 -21.03 2.17
CA ALA A 813 5.75 -20.24 1.36
C ALA A 813 5.65 -18.77 1.85
N ASN A 814 5.54 -18.54 3.18
CA ASN A 814 5.53 -17.20 3.76
C ASN A 814 6.83 -16.43 3.49
N MET A 815 7.99 -17.05 3.73
CA MET A 815 9.30 -16.44 3.49
C MET A 815 9.50 -16.12 2.01
N SER A 816 9.00 -16.96 1.11
CA SER A 816 9.05 -16.72 -0.34
C SER A 816 8.27 -15.48 -0.74
N LEU A 817 7.04 -15.29 -0.25
CA LEU A 817 6.28 -14.08 -0.60
C LEU A 817 6.70 -12.84 0.17
N ALA A 818 7.50 -12.99 1.22
CA ALA A 818 8.12 -11.89 1.96
C ALA A 818 9.56 -11.60 1.50
N MET A 819 10.06 -12.25 0.44
CA MET A 819 11.50 -12.24 0.11
C MET A 819 12.10 -10.84 -0.13
N ASP A 820 11.28 -9.88 -0.59
CA ASP A 820 11.70 -8.50 -0.82
C ASP A 820 11.75 -7.66 0.47
N ASP A 821 11.11 -8.12 1.56
CA ASP A 821 11.06 -7.47 2.86
C ASP A 821 11.94 -8.22 3.86
N THR A 822 13.20 -7.80 3.98
CA THR A 822 14.18 -8.47 4.84
C THR A 822 13.85 -8.40 6.33
N ASP A 823 13.10 -7.38 6.77
CA ASP A 823 12.68 -7.27 8.16
C ASP A 823 11.60 -8.32 8.46
N LYS A 824 10.67 -8.54 7.53
CA LYS A 824 9.67 -9.62 7.64
C LYS A 824 10.31 -11.00 7.55
N VAL A 825 11.25 -11.22 6.63
CA VAL A 825 12.00 -12.50 6.53
C VAL A 825 12.72 -12.81 7.84
N LYS A 826 13.34 -11.81 8.49
CA LYS A 826 13.98 -11.98 9.80
C LYS A 826 12.99 -12.47 10.86
N ILE A 827 11.80 -11.85 10.97
CA ILE A 827 10.76 -12.27 11.92
C ILE A 827 10.33 -13.73 11.67
N LEU A 828 10.15 -14.10 10.40
CA LEU A 828 9.79 -15.46 10.01
C LEU A 828 10.91 -16.47 10.32
N PHE A 829 12.17 -16.09 10.10
CA PHE A 829 13.34 -16.90 10.45
C PHE A 829 13.44 -17.15 11.97
N GLU A 830 13.23 -16.13 12.80
CA GLU A 830 13.20 -16.27 14.26
C GLU A 830 12.05 -17.18 14.73
N ASP A 831 10.88 -17.08 14.08
CA ASP A 831 9.73 -17.96 14.35
C ASP A 831 10.02 -19.42 13.92
N CYS A 832 10.84 -19.65 12.89
CA CYS A 832 11.28 -21.01 12.52
C CYS A 832 11.96 -21.72 13.68
N ALA A 833 12.94 -21.05 14.30
CA ALA A 833 13.69 -21.59 15.43
C ALA A 833 12.77 -21.89 16.62
N THR A 834 11.82 -20.99 16.91
CA THR A 834 10.81 -21.17 17.98
C THR A 834 9.90 -22.37 17.74
N ASN A 835 9.66 -22.72 16.47
CA ASN A 835 8.85 -23.86 16.05
C ASN A 835 9.68 -25.14 15.78
N GLY A 836 10.98 -25.15 16.14
CA GLY A 836 11.85 -26.30 15.99
C GLY A 836 12.20 -26.65 14.53
N MET A 837 12.18 -25.65 13.64
CA MET A 837 12.59 -25.76 12.26
C MET A 837 14.01 -25.24 12.05
N THR A 838 14.71 -25.80 11.05
CA THR A 838 16.06 -25.37 10.66
C THR A 838 16.00 -24.68 9.30
N VAL A 839 16.60 -23.50 9.20
CA VAL A 839 16.76 -22.81 7.90
C VAL A 839 18.22 -22.92 7.47
N LEU A 840 18.45 -23.61 6.37
CA LEU A 840 19.78 -23.79 5.78
C LEU A 840 20.17 -22.57 4.94
N PRO A 841 21.47 -22.21 4.87
CA PRO A 841 21.94 -21.08 4.07
C PRO A 841 21.66 -21.26 2.57
N PRO A 842 21.71 -20.15 1.80
CA PRO A 842 21.64 -20.23 0.36
C PRO A 842 22.81 -21.06 -0.18
N ASP A 843 22.58 -21.76 -1.29
CA ASP A 843 23.58 -22.61 -1.95
C ASP A 843 23.34 -22.55 -3.45
N ILE A 844 24.37 -22.21 -4.23
CA ILE A 844 24.25 -22.01 -5.68
C ILE A 844 23.79 -23.28 -6.42
N ASN A 845 24.15 -24.45 -5.90
CA ASN A 845 23.85 -25.75 -6.48
C ASN A 845 22.52 -26.34 -5.99
N GLN A 846 22.05 -25.95 -4.81
CA GLN A 846 20.86 -26.55 -4.18
C GLN A 846 19.66 -25.61 -4.04
N SER A 847 19.88 -24.30 -3.86
CA SER A 847 18.79 -23.34 -3.65
C SER A 847 18.05 -23.03 -4.95
N ALA A 848 16.73 -22.86 -4.85
CA ALA A 848 15.89 -22.30 -5.91
C ALA A 848 15.79 -20.77 -5.76
N TYR A 849 14.98 -20.13 -6.62
CA TYR A 849 14.64 -18.71 -6.45
C TYR A 849 13.89 -18.46 -5.14
N ARG A 850 12.83 -19.25 -4.89
CA ARG A 850 12.01 -19.21 -3.68
C ARG A 850 12.65 -20.02 -2.53
N PHE A 851 12.20 -19.76 -1.30
CA PHE A 851 12.49 -20.65 -0.17
C PHE A 851 11.73 -21.96 -0.37
N GLU A 852 12.39 -23.08 -0.12
CA GLU A 852 11.80 -24.39 -0.34
C GLU A 852 11.98 -25.31 0.89
N PRO A 853 10.95 -26.09 1.25
CA PRO A 853 11.12 -27.15 2.23
C PRO A 853 11.96 -28.29 1.64
N VAL A 854 12.88 -28.83 2.43
CA VAL A 854 13.81 -29.90 2.06
C VAL A 854 13.25 -31.26 2.50
N VAL A 855 13.33 -32.26 1.63
CA VAL A 855 12.94 -33.64 1.97
C VAL A 855 13.89 -34.20 3.02
N GLU A 856 13.35 -34.72 4.12
CA GLU A 856 14.16 -35.39 5.14
C GLU A 856 14.56 -36.81 4.66
N PRO A 857 15.80 -37.26 4.91
CA PRO A 857 16.30 -38.55 4.41
C PRO A 857 15.52 -39.78 4.89
N ASP A 858 14.78 -39.66 5.99
CA ASP A 858 14.00 -40.73 6.61
C ASP A 858 12.55 -40.81 6.11
N GLY A 859 12.18 -39.98 5.13
CA GLY A 859 10.82 -39.90 4.58
C GLY A 859 9.79 -39.28 5.53
N LYS A 860 10.23 -38.69 6.65
CA LYS A 860 9.35 -37.96 7.57
C LYS A 860 9.09 -36.54 7.09
N ARG A 861 8.11 -35.90 7.75
CA ARG A 861 7.72 -34.50 7.52
C ARG A 861 8.91 -33.56 7.61
N SER A 862 9.02 -32.69 6.61
CA SER A 862 10.09 -31.69 6.54
C SER A 862 10.10 -30.78 7.77
N LYS A 863 11.28 -30.56 8.34
CA LYS A 863 11.53 -29.53 9.36
C LYS A 863 12.61 -28.56 8.92
N THR A 864 13.01 -28.64 7.66
CA THR A 864 14.18 -27.97 7.14
C THR A 864 13.79 -27.15 5.92
N ILE A 865 14.17 -25.89 5.90
CA ILE A 865 13.89 -24.95 4.81
C ILE A 865 15.23 -24.52 4.20
N ARG A 866 15.34 -24.56 2.88
CA ARG A 866 16.49 -24.02 2.15
C ARG A 866 16.23 -22.55 1.82
N TYR A 867 17.21 -21.69 2.10
CA TYR A 867 17.14 -20.27 1.73
C TYR A 867 16.99 -20.09 0.22
N GLY A 868 16.07 -19.21 -0.21
CA GLY A 868 15.89 -18.87 -1.62
C GLY A 868 16.92 -17.87 -2.11
N LEU A 869 17.51 -18.09 -3.29
CA LEU A 869 18.48 -17.17 -3.89
C LEU A 869 17.88 -15.79 -4.20
N GLY A 870 16.56 -15.71 -4.43
CA GLY A 870 15.85 -14.46 -4.70
C GLY A 870 15.82 -13.49 -3.51
N ALA A 871 15.97 -13.99 -2.28
CA ALA A 871 15.96 -13.18 -1.06
C ALA A 871 17.31 -12.50 -0.74
N VAL A 872 18.31 -12.62 -1.62
CA VAL A 872 19.60 -11.95 -1.48
C VAL A 872 19.50 -10.52 -2.01
N LYS A 873 19.89 -9.52 -1.20
CA LYS A 873 19.86 -8.11 -1.61
C LYS A 873 20.78 -7.88 -2.80
N GLY A 874 20.21 -7.37 -3.89
CA GLY A 874 20.94 -7.08 -5.12
C GLY A 874 20.96 -8.22 -6.14
N SER A 875 20.24 -9.32 -5.92
CA SER A 875 19.92 -10.30 -6.96
C SER A 875 18.55 -10.02 -7.57
N GLY A 876 18.51 -9.65 -8.86
CA GLY A 876 17.24 -9.55 -9.58
C GLY A 876 16.71 -10.94 -9.97
N GLN A 877 15.39 -11.09 -10.08
CA GLN A 877 14.75 -12.36 -10.45
C GLN A 877 15.35 -12.97 -11.73
N ASN A 878 15.48 -12.17 -12.80
CA ASN A 878 16.06 -12.62 -14.07
C ASN A 878 17.49 -13.16 -13.92
N ALA A 879 18.30 -12.57 -13.03
CA ALA A 879 19.65 -13.04 -12.79
C ALA A 879 19.68 -14.41 -12.10
N ILE A 880 18.77 -14.65 -11.14
CA ILE A 880 18.65 -15.95 -10.49
C ILE A 880 18.09 -17.00 -11.44
N GLU A 881 17.08 -16.66 -12.25
CA GLU A 881 16.53 -17.58 -13.25
C GLU A 881 17.60 -18.01 -14.28
N GLU A 882 18.45 -17.07 -14.70
CA GLU A 882 19.59 -17.35 -15.58
C GLU A 882 20.62 -18.29 -14.92
N ILE A 883 20.91 -18.10 -13.62
CA ILE A 883 21.76 -19.02 -12.85
C ILE A 883 21.15 -20.43 -12.80
N LEU A 884 19.84 -20.53 -12.53
CA LEU A 884 19.13 -21.81 -12.48
C LEU A 884 19.09 -22.50 -13.84
N ARG A 885 18.94 -21.73 -14.93
CA ARG A 885 19.06 -22.21 -16.31
C ARG A 885 20.45 -22.79 -16.55
N ALA A 886 21.51 -22.03 -16.27
CA ALA A 886 22.89 -22.47 -16.45
C ALA A 886 23.19 -23.74 -15.63
N ARG A 887 22.68 -23.83 -14.39
CA ARG A 887 22.80 -25.01 -13.53
C ARG A 887 22.12 -26.27 -14.09
N ALA A 888 21.13 -26.14 -14.97
CA ALA A 888 20.44 -27.29 -15.55
C ALA A 888 21.39 -28.22 -16.33
N ASP A 889 22.51 -27.67 -16.84
CA ASP A 889 23.56 -28.43 -17.53
C ASP A 889 24.48 -29.22 -16.58
N GLY A 890 24.35 -29.04 -15.26
CA GLY A 890 25.15 -29.71 -14.23
C GLY A 890 25.46 -28.81 -13.03
N ALA A 891 25.82 -29.39 -11.89
CA ALA A 891 26.26 -28.61 -10.72
C ALA A 891 27.52 -27.77 -11.07
N PHE A 892 27.61 -26.56 -10.52
CA PHE A 892 28.81 -25.74 -10.60
C PHE A 892 29.92 -26.36 -9.76
N THR A 893 31.14 -26.33 -10.29
CA THR A 893 32.32 -26.94 -9.67
C THR A 893 33.20 -25.92 -8.93
N ASP A 894 33.34 -24.71 -9.48
CA ASP A 894 34.03 -23.59 -8.87
C ASP A 894 33.51 -22.23 -9.39
N LEU A 895 34.14 -21.12 -8.96
CA LEU A 895 33.77 -19.77 -9.36
C LEU A 895 34.00 -19.49 -10.86
N PHE A 896 35.03 -20.09 -11.46
CA PHE A 896 35.37 -19.88 -12.86
C PHE A 896 34.38 -20.61 -13.78
N ASP A 897 34.07 -21.87 -13.47
CA ASP A 897 33.00 -22.65 -14.13
C ASP A 897 31.65 -21.94 -14.04
N PHE A 898 31.34 -21.36 -12.87
CA PHE A 898 30.15 -20.52 -12.71
C PHE A 898 30.16 -19.31 -13.66
N CYS A 899 31.23 -18.51 -13.67
CA CYS A 899 31.33 -17.30 -14.51
C CYS A 899 31.39 -17.58 -16.02
N GLU A 900 31.85 -18.76 -16.42
CA GLU A 900 31.88 -19.21 -17.81
C GLU A 900 30.49 -19.56 -18.36
N ARG A 901 29.64 -20.18 -17.54
CA ARG A 901 28.33 -20.73 -17.97
C ARG A 901 27.17 -19.74 -17.94
N ILE A 902 27.26 -18.68 -17.13
CA ILE A 902 26.20 -17.68 -16.97
C ILE A 902 26.27 -16.58 -18.04
N ASP A 903 25.12 -16.02 -18.43
CA ASP A 903 25.11 -14.76 -19.18
C ASP A 903 25.45 -13.56 -18.26
N ARG A 904 26.68 -13.07 -18.40
CA ARG A 904 27.23 -11.94 -17.63
C ARG A 904 26.53 -10.59 -17.89
N ARG A 905 25.75 -10.46 -18.96
CA ARG A 905 24.93 -9.26 -19.24
C ARG A 905 23.72 -9.21 -18.30
N ILE A 906 23.20 -10.39 -17.93
CA ILE A 906 22.06 -10.55 -17.02
C ILE A 906 22.57 -10.65 -15.58
N VAL A 907 23.58 -11.51 -15.35
CA VAL A 907 24.20 -11.74 -14.03
C VAL A 907 25.44 -10.86 -13.90
N ASN A 908 25.25 -9.65 -13.38
CA ASN A 908 26.35 -8.71 -13.21
C ASN A 908 27.23 -9.01 -11.98
N ARG A 909 28.40 -8.38 -11.94
CA ARG A 909 29.38 -8.51 -10.84
C ARG A 909 28.76 -8.29 -9.45
N ARG A 910 27.89 -7.29 -9.30
CA ARG A 910 27.26 -6.94 -8.01
C ARG A 910 26.39 -8.08 -7.50
N THR A 911 25.68 -8.78 -8.40
CA THR A 911 24.88 -9.96 -8.05
C THR A 911 25.76 -11.11 -7.57
N VAL A 912 26.87 -11.39 -8.25
CA VAL A 912 27.83 -12.44 -7.84
C VAL A 912 28.44 -12.12 -6.47
N GLU A 913 28.91 -10.88 -6.27
CA GLU A 913 29.45 -10.44 -4.98
C GLU A 913 28.43 -10.57 -3.84
N ALA A 914 27.16 -10.23 -4.09
CA ALA A 914 26.10 -10.37 -3.10
C ALA A 914 25.84 -11.84 -2.72
N LEU A 915 25.82 -12.75 -3.70
CA LEU A 915 25.64 -14.19 -3.48
C LEU A 915 26.80 -14.80 -2.68
N ILE A 916 28.04 -14.38 -2.95
CA ILE A 916 29.21 -14.80 -2.18
C ILE A 916 29.10 -14.31 -0.73
N ARG A 917 28.76 -13.03 -0.51
CA ARG A 917 28.58 -12.46 0.84
C ARG A 917 27.49 -13.19 1.63
N ALA A 918 26.40 -13.56 0.97
CA ALA A 918 25.30 -14.34 1.53
C ALA A 918 25.65 -15.80 1.86
N GLY A 919 26.76 -16.33 1.33
CA GLY A 919 27.21 -17.71 1.56
C GLY A 919 26.76 -18.72 0.52
N ALA A 920 26.22 -18.29 -0.63
CA ALA A 920 25.75 -19.20 -1.68
C ALA A 920 26.86 -20.07 -2.28
N PHE A 921 28.12 -19.64 -2.17
CA PHE A 921 29.30 -20.32 -2.72
C PHE A 921 30.07 -21.14 -1.68
N ASP A 922 29.60 -21.22 -0.41
CA ASP A 922 30.33 -21.88 0.67
C ASP A 922 30.57 -23.38 0.43
N ALA A 923 29.67 -24.03 -0.32
CA ALA A 923 29.82 -25.43 -0.73
C ALA A 923 30.93 -25.64 -1.78
N LEU A 924 31.27 -24.59 -2.55
CA LEU A 924 32.34 -24.61 -3.55
C LEU A 924 33.68 -24.24 -2.91
N HIS A 925 33.69 -23.21 -2.06
CA HIS A 925 34.90 -22.77 -1.37
C HIS A 925 34.57 -22.09 -0.03
N VAL A 926 35.21 -22.55 1.05
CA VAL A 926 34.90 -22.10 2.43
C VAL A 926 35.34 -20.64 2.68
N ASN A 927 36.41 -20.17 2.05
CA ASN A 927 36.91 -18.81 2.24
C ASN A 927 36.20 -17.81 1.31
N ARG A 928 35.17 -17.13 1.84
CA ARG A 928 34.42 -16.07 1.12
C ARG A 928 35.29 -14.87 0.72
N ALA A 929 36.38 -14.58 1.45
CA ALA A 929 37.28 -13.46 1.14
C ALA A 929 38.02 -13.69 -0.18
N GLN A 930 38.60 -14.89 -0.35
CA GLN A 930 39.28 -15.31 -1.57
C GLN A 930 38.30 -15.33 -2.76
N LEU A 931 37.09 -15.88 -2.57
CA LEU A 931 36.05 -15.87 -3.60
C LEU A 931 35.71 -14.43 -4.05
N LEU A 932 35.46 -13.53 -3.10
CA LEU A 932 35.09 -12.15 -3.40
C LEU A 932 36.22 -11.39 -4.12
N ALA A 933 37.46 -11.57 -3.69
CA ALA A 933 38.63 -10.98 -4.34
C ALA A 933 38.87 -11.52 -5.76
N SER A 934 38.44 -12.76 -6.02
CA SER A 934 38.64 -13.45 -7.30
C SER A 934 37.53 -13.19 -8.33
N VAL A 935 36.41 -12.56 -7.97
CA VAL A 935 35.30 -12.27 -8.90
C VAL A 935 35.75 -11.52 -10.16
N PRO A 936 36.55 -10.44 -10.09
CA PRO A 936 36.99 -9.72 -11.29
C PRO A 936 37.79 -10.61 -12.24
N LEU A 937 38.70 -11.41 -11.67
CA LEU A 937 39.54 -12.34 -12.42
C LEU A 937 38.71 -13.42 -13.11
N ALA A 938 37.73 -14.00 -12.40
CA ALA A 938 36.85 -15.03 -12.95
C ALA A 938 35.97 -14.50 -14.08
N MET A 939 35.42 -13.28 -13.95
CA MET A 939 34.62 -12.66 -15.02
C MET A 939 35.46 -12.33 -16.26
N GLU A 940 36.69 -11.85 -16.07
CA GLU A 940 37.61 -11.55 -17.17
C GLU A 940 38.05 -12.82 -17.91
N ALA A 941 38.42 -13.88 -17.20
CA ALA A 941 38.76 -15.17 -17.78
C ALA A 941 37.61 -15.73 -18.63
N ALA A 942 36.38 -15.61 -18.14
CA ALA A 942 35.19 -16.05 -18.83
C ALA A 942 34.85 -15.19 -20.08
N GLU A 943 35.19 -13.90 -20.08
CA GLU A 943 35.10 -13.02 -21.25
C GLU A 943 36.12 -13.39 -22.33
N GLN A 944 37.36 -13.66 -21.92
CA GLN A 944 38.42 -14.14 -22.82
C GLN A 944 38.05 -15.49 -23.46
N ALA A 945 37.53 -16.43 -22.67
CA ALA A 945 37.06 -17.73 -23.18
C ALA A 945 35.96 -17.58 -24.24
N ALA A 946 34.96 -16.71 -23.99
CA ALA A 946 33.89 -16.44 -24.94
C ALA A 946 34.38 -15.75 -26.23
N ALA A 947 35.34 -14.82 -26.12
CA ALA A 947 35.95 -14.16 -27.28
C ALA A 947 36.74 -15.14 -28.15
N ASN A 948 37.48 -16.06 -27.52
CA ASN A 948 38.25 -17.10 -28.21
C ASN A 948 37.33 -18.11 -28.93
N ALA A 949 36.19 -18.47 -28.33
CA ALA A 949 35.20 -19.34 -28.95
C ALA A 949 34.58 -18.74 -30.22
N MET A 950 34.40 -17.41 -30.29
CA MET A 950 33.93 -16.71 -31.49
C MET A 950 35.01 -16.55 -32.59
N GLN A 951 36.28 -16.86 -32.29
CA GLN A 951 37.42 -16.77 -33.22
C GLN A 951 37.87 -18.13 -33.76
N ALA A 952 37.18 -19.24 -33.44
CA ALA A 952 37.57 -20.59 -33.84
C ALA A 952 37.38 -20.84 -35.35
N GLY A 953 38.42 -20.52 -36.14
CA GLY A 953 38.46 -20.80 -37.58
C GLY A 953 39.82 -21.26 -38.14
N LEU A 954 40.94 -21.15 -37.41
CA LEU A 954 42.25 -21.44 -38.02
C LEU A 954 43.32 -22.12 -37.11
N PHE A 955 43.08 -22.33 -35.82
CA PHE A 955 44.09 -22.89 -34.88
C PHE A 955 43.63 -24.09 -34.04
N ASP A 956 42.48 -24.69 -34.34
CA ASP A 956 41.87 -25.78 -33.54
C ASP A 956 42.50 -27.17 -33.79
N MET A 957 43.81 -27.21 -34.06
CA MET A 957 44.60 -28.44 -34.22
C MET A 957 45.69 -28.48 -33.15
N GLY A 958 45.28 -28.63 -31.89
CA GLY A 958 46.19 -28.91 -30.78
C GLY A 958 45.52 -28.82 -29.42
N ASP A 959 45.51 -29.94 -28.69
CA ASP A 959 45.15 -30.01 -27.25
C ASP A 959 46.07 -29.06 -26.46
N ALA A 960 45.63 -27.80 -26.27
CA ALA A 960 46.21 -26.91 -25.29
C ALA A 960 45.54 -27.17 -23.92
N PRO A 961 46.28 -27.42 -22.84
CA PRO A 961 45.69 -27.67 -21.54
C PRO A 961 44.93 -26.42 -21.07
N LEU A 962 43.69 -26.61 -20.60
CA LEU A 962 42.91 -25.59 -19.88
C LEU A 962 43.78 -24.96 -18.79
N GLN A 963 44.07 -23.67 -18.93
CA GLN A 963 44.86 -22.91 -17.97
C GLN A 963 44.01 -22.77 -16.70
N LYS A 964 44.30 -23.55 -15.65
CA LYS A 964 43.59 -23.45 -14.37
C LYS A 964 43.93 -22.12 -13.72
N HIS A 965 42.95 -21.24 -13.59
CA HIS A 965 43.08 -20.01 -12.83
C HIS A 965 43.00 -20.32 -11.33
N GLU A 966 43.97 -19.85 -10.56
CA GLU A 966 43.94 -19.95 -9.10
C GLU A 966 43.18 -18.75 -8.49
N LEU A 967 42.54 -18.96 -7.35
CA LEU A 967 41.91 -17.88 -6.60
C LEU A 967 42.96 -16.93 -6.04
N VAL A 968 42.62 -15.65 -5.94
CA VAL A 968 43.43 -14.62 -5.27
C VAL A 968 43.58 -15.01 -3.80
N ASP A 969 44.82 -15.01 -3.30
CA ASP A 969 45.10 -15.34 -1.91
C ASP A 969 44.73 -14.18 -0.97
N GLU A 970 43.81 -14.44 -0.05
CA GLU A 970 43.33 -13.49 0.95
C GLU A 970 42.97 -14.20 2.26
N PRO A 971 43.27 -13.60 3.43
CA PRO A 971 42.96 -14.21 4.70
C PRO A 971 41.44 -14.27 4.92
N ALA A 972 40.99 -15.36 5.53
CA ALA A 972 39.57 -15.55 5.83
C ALA A 972 39.04 -14.43 6.75
N TRP A 973 37.80 -14.01 6.51
CA TRP A 973 37.13 -13.01 7.35
C TRP A 973 37.03 -13.46 8.81
N SER A 974 37.15 -12.51 9.74
CA SER A 974 36.77 -12.73 11.12
C SER A 974 35.25 -12.97 11.23
N ASP A 975 34.80 -13.64 12.30
CA ASP A 975 33.36 -13.90 12.51
C ASP A 975 32.52 -12.61 12.51
N LYS A 976 33.03 -11.51 13.13
CA LYS A 976 32.37 -10.19 13.09
C LYS A 976 32.20 -9.71 11.64
N LYS A 977 33.27 -9.78 10.84
CA LYS A 977 33.24 -9.31 9.45
C LYS A 977 32.34 -10.19 8.58
N ARG A 978 32.39 -11.53 8.74
CA ARG A 978 31.49 -12.45 8.03
C ARG A 978 30.03 -12.13 8.31
N LEU A 979 29.65 -11.95 9.58
CA LEU A 979 28.29 -11.63 9.98
C LEU A 979 27.83 -10.25 9.46
N GLN A 980 28.72 -9.26 9.44
CA GLN A 980 28.42 -7.93 8.86
C GLN A 980 28.20 -7.98 7.34
N GLU A 981 28.99 -8.77 6.62
CA GLU A 981 28.78 -8.99 5.18
C GLU A 981 27.48 -9.77 4.92
N GLU A 982 27.16 -10.76 5.76
CA GLU A 982 25.87 -11.46 5.72
C GLU A 982 24.70 -10.49 5.93
N LYS A 983 24.74 -9.63 6.96
CA LYS A 983 23.69 -8.63 7.20
C LYS A 983 23.55 -7.66 6.01
N THR A 984 24.66 -7.33 5.37
CA THR A 984 24.64 -6.47 4.16
C THR A 984 23.93 -7.17 3.00
N ALA A 985 24.14 -8.47 2.82
CA ALA A 985 23.55 -9.25 1.73
C ALA A 985 22.13 -9.78 2.03
N LEU A 986 21.80 -10.09 3.28
CA LEU A 986 20.54 -10.75 3.69
C LEU A 986 19.63 -9.84 4.52
N GLY A 987 20.16 -8.75 5.08
CA GLY A 987 19.44 -7.86 6.00
C GLY A 987 19.53 -8.26 7.48
N PHE A 988 19.91 -9.49 7.80
CA PHE A 988 20.08 -10.00 9.16
C PHE A 988 21.19 -11.05 9.23
N TYR A 989 21.54 -11.47 10.45
CA TYR A 989 22.56 -12.48 10.70
C TYR A 989 21.98 -13.89 10.58
N LEU A 990 22.48 -14.69 9.64
CA LEU A 990 21.95 -16.05 9.38
C LEU A 990 22.78 -17.12 10.08
N SER A 991 24.11 -17.04 9.99
CA SER A 991 25.01 -18.11 10.47
C SER A 991 25.29 -18.10 11.98
N GLY A 992 24.87 -17.05 12.71
CA GLY A 992 25.09 -16.94 14.15
C GLY A 992 24.67 -15.59 14.72
N HIS A 993 25.01 -15.32 15.98
CA HIS A 993 24.72 -14.05 16.63
C HIS A 993 25.98 -13.20 16.75
N LEU A 994 25.89 -11.88 16.52
CA LEU A 994 27.06 -10.99 16.55
C LEU A 994 27.77 -10.98 17.91
N PHE A 995 27.03 -11.23 19.00
CA PHE A 995 27.60 -11.39 20.33
C PHE A 995 28.56 -12.59 20.43
N ASP A 996 28.38 -13.64 19.63
CA ASP A 996 29.25 -14.82 19.67
C ASP A 996 30.71 -14.48 19.35
N ALA A 997 30.96 -13.44 18.53
CA ALA A 997 32.30 -12.92 18.27
C ALA A 997 33.03 -12.41 19.53
N TYR A 998 32.27 -11.97 20.55
CA TYR A 998 32.80 -11.43 21.80
C TYR A 998 32.57 -12.35 23.01
N LYS A 999 31.65 -13.33 22.89
CA LYS A 999 31.14 -14.16 23.99
C LYS A 999 32.24 -14.86 24.76
N GLY A 1000 33.24 -15.42 24.10
CA GLY A 1000 34.34 -16.13 24.75
C GLY A 1000 35.14 -15.27 25.74
N GLU A 1001 35.29 -13.98 25.43
CA GLU A 1001 35.99 -13.01 26.26
C GLU A 1001 35.05 -12.35 27.28
N VAL A 1002 33.90 -11.83 26.81
CA VAL A 1002 32.93 -11.11 27.64
C VAL A 1002 32.40 -11.97 28.78
N ARG A 1003 32.18 -13.27 28.57
CA ARG A 1003 31.66 -14.18 29.61
C ARG A 1003 32.65 -14.46 30.74
N ARG A 1004 33.93 -14.09 30.60
CA ARG A 1004 34.92 -14.20 31.68
C ARG A 1004 34.66 -13.18 32.80
N PHE A 1005 34.20 -11.98 32.45
CA PHE A 1005 33.92 -10.89 33.40
C PHE A 1005 32.44 -10.50 33.52
N VAL A 1006 31.60 -10.80 32.52
CA VAL A 1006 30.13 -10.66 32.55
C VAL A 1006 29.49 -12.05 32.52
N ARG A 1007 29.47 -12.72 33.69
CA ARG A 1007 28.94 -14.09 33.82
C ARG A 1007 27.42 -14.18 33.67
N GLN A 1008 26.70 -13.09 33.98
CA GLN A 1008 25.24 -13.06 33.88
C GLN A 1008 24.79 -12.91 32.43
N LYS A 1009 23.91 -13.82 31.99
CA LYS A 1009 23.23 -13.76 30.70
C LYS A 1009 21.97 -12.91 30.79
N ILE A 1010 21.57 -12.29 29.68
CA ILE A 1010 20.36 -11.47 29.60
C ILE A 1010 19.10 -12.30 29.84
N GLY A 1011 18.99 -13.49 29.23
CA GLY A 1011 17.83 -14.38 29.42
C GLY A 1011 17.65 -14.88 30.85
N GLU A 1012 18.69 -14.82 31.69
CA GLU A 1012 18.68 -15.22 33.10
C GLU A 1012 18.74 -14.01 34.05
N LEU A 1013 18.54 -12.80 33.53
CA LEU A 1013 18.56 -11.58 34.31
C LEU A 1013 17.44 -11.60 35.37
N LYS A 1014 17.75 -11.10 36.56
CA LYS A 1014 16.80 -10.97 37.69
C LYS A 1014 16.88 -9.55 38.23
N GLU A 1015 15.80 -9.12 38.88
CA GLU A 1015 15.73 -7.82 39.53
C GLU A 1015 16.90 -7.61 40.53
N GLY A 1016 17.45 -6.39 40.54
CA GLY A 1016 18.55 -6.03 41.42
C GLY A 1016 19.27 -4.74 41.01
N ARG A 1017 20.09 -4.20 41.91
CA ARG A 1017 20.98 -3.05 41.68
C ARG A 1017 22.39 -3.50 41.29
N GLU A 1018 23.15 -2.61 40.66
CA GLU A 1018 24.55 -2.81 40.25
C GLU A 1018 24.80 -4.06 39.40
N LYS A 1019 23.80 -4.46 38.60
CA LYS A 1019 23.94 -5.59 37.68
C LYS A 1019 24.83 -5.18 36.51
N LEU A 1020 25.65 -6.12 36.03
CA LEU A 1020 26.49 -5.93 34.86
C LEU A 1020 25.93 -6.80 33.73
N VAL A 1021 25.60 -6.17 32.61
CA VAL A 1021 25.00 -6.81 31.44
C VAL A 1021 25.81 -6.41 30.21
N ALA A 1022 25.97 -7.35 29.28
CA ALA A 1022 26.61 -7.09 28.01
C ALA A 1022 25.80 -7.72 26.88
N GLY A 1023 25.70 -7.00 25.77
CA GLY A 1023 25.00 -7.42 24.58
C GLY A 1023 25.39 -6.54 23.40
N VAL A 1024 24.99 -6.96 22.21
CA VAL A 1024 25.07 -6.13 21.00
C VAL A 1024 23.83 -5.25 20.95
N ILE A 1025 24.01 -3.98 20.55
CA ILE A 1025 22.90 -3.06 20.34
C ILE A 1025 22.14 -3.50 19.08
N SER A 1026 20.94 -4.04 19.27
CA SER A 1026 20.09 -4.52 18.16
C SER A 1026 19.22 -3.43 17.56
N SER A 1027 18.81 -2.45 18.37
CA SER A 1027 18.08 -1.25 17.93
C SER A 1027 18.18 -0.14 18.97
N MET A 1028 18.01 1.12 18.55
CA MET A 1028 17.91 2.25 19.46
C MET A 1028 16.85 3.26 19.02
N ARG A 1029 16.15 3.87 19.99
CA ARG A 1029 15.18 4.94 19.74
C ARG A 1029 15.32 6.07 20.75
N THR A 1030 15.14 7.30 20.29
CA THR A 1030 15.11 8.47 21.17
C THR A 1030 13.68 8.79 21.58
N GLN A 1031 13.45 9.00 22.87
CA GLN A 1031 12.17 9.42 23.43
C GLN A 1031 12.33 10.77 24.13
N MET A 1032 11.43 11.71 23.87
CA MET A 1032 11.37 12.97 24.61
C MET A 1032 10.57 12.78 25.90
N THR A 1033 11.13 13.26 27.01
CA THR A 1033 10.48 13.25 28.33
C THR A 1033 10.50 14.65 28.93
N GLN A 1034 9.70 14.88 29.98
CA GLN A 1034 9.70 16.17 30.71
C GLN A 1034 11.07 16.57 31.29
N ARG A 1035 12.02 15.62 31.39
CA ARG A 1035 13.38 15.85 31.90
C ARG A 1035 14.44 15.90 30.79
N GLY A 1036 14.02 15.97 29.53
CA GLY A 1036 14.90 16.00 28.36
C GLY A 1036 14.91 14.70 27.56
N LYS A 1037 15.88 14.60 26.65
CA LYS A 1037 16.03 13.50 25.69
C LYS A 1037 16.52 12.22 26.39
N MET A 1038 15.86 11.10 26.12
CA MET A 1038 16.20 9.78 26.64
C MET A 1038 16.46 8.83 25.47
N LEU A 1039 17.41 7.90 25.62
CA LEU A 1039 17.66 6.86 24.64
C LEU A 1039 17.19 5.51 25.20
N ILE A 1040 16.39 4.77 24.42
CA ILE A 1040 16.02 3.39 24.70
C ILE A 1040 16.80 2.52 23.72
N VAL A 1041 17.58 1.59 24.26
CA VAL A 1041 18.48 0.69 23.54
C VAL A 1041 18.03 -0.74 23.80
N ASN A 1042 17.88 -1.57 22.78
CA ASN A 1042 17.69 -3.01 22.97
C ASN A 1042 19.05 -3.71 22.91
N LEU A 1043 19.42 -4.39 23.99
CA LEU A 1043 20.62 -5.24 24.03
C LEU A 1043 20.25 -6.71 23.83
N ASP A 1044 21.01 -7.40 22.99
CA ASP A 1044 20.87 -8.81 22.71
C ASP A 1044 22.20 -9.54 22.89
N ASP A 1045 22.20 -10.67 23.60
CA ASP A 1045 23.37 -11.52 23.82
C ASP A 1045 23.24 -12.94 23.25
N GLY A 1046 22.20 -13.17 22.44
CA GLY A 1046 21.82 -14.46 21.87
C GLY A 1046 21.10 -15.39 22.85
N THR A 1047 20.97 -15.02 24.13
CA THR A 1047 20.22 -15.78 25.15
C THR A 1047 18.92 -15.09 25.56
N GLY A 1048 18.80 -13.79 25.29
CA GLY A 1048 17.61 -12.99 25.49
C GLY A 1048 17.86 -11.53 25.14
N GLN A 1049 16.77 -10.76 25.04
CA GLN A 1049 16.81 -9.32 24.80
C GLN A 1049 16.40 -8.54 26.05
N CYS A 1050 17.02 -7.38 26.27
CA CYS A 1050 16.66 -6.47 27.36
C CYS A 1050 16.56 -5.04 26.85
N GLU A 1051 15.45 -4.37 27.21
CA GLU A 1051 15.25 -2.94 26.96
C GLU A 1051 16.02 -2.14 28.02
N VAL A 1052 16.98 -1.36 27.53
CA VAL A 1052 17.93 -0.58 28.30
C VAL A 1052 17.63 0.90 28.14
N THR A 1053 17.29 1.55 29.25
CA THR A 1053 17.00 2.98 29.31
C THR A 1053 18.25 3.77 29.71
N VAL A 1054 18.63 4.72 28.86
CA VAL A 1054 19.77 5.61 29.05
C VAL A 1054 19.27 7.05 29.15
N PHE A 1055 19.49 7.68 30.30
CA PHE A 1055 19.14 9.09 30.51
C PHE A 1055 20.10 10.04 29.80
N ASN A 1056 19.66 11.27 29.57
CA ASN A 1056 20.37 12.28 28.78
C ASN A 1056 21.85 12.46 29.17
N GLU A 1057 22.13 12.52 30.48
CA GLU A 1057 23.50 12.71 31.01
C GLU A 1057 24.46 11.60 30.56
N GLN A 1058 24.01 10.35 30.60
CA GLN A 1058 24.80 9.20 30.17
C GLN A 1058 24.90 9.09 28.65
N PHE A 1059 23.84 9.49 27.94
CA PHE A 1059 23.80 9.47 26.48
C PHE A 1059 24.75 10.48 25.87
N GLU A 1060 24.68 11.76 26.26
CA GLU A 1060 25.52 12.81 25.70
C GLU A 1060 27.01 12.59 26.02
N ALA A 1061 27.34 12.13 27.23
CA ALA A 1061 28.71 11.83 27.62
C ALA A 1061 29.34 10.63 26.86
N ASN A 1062 28.52 9.70 26.34
CA ASN A 1062 28.97 8.46 25.72
C ASN A 1062 28.40 8.24 24.32
N LYS A 1063 28.06 9.31 23.59
CA LYS A 1063 27.39 9.26 22.29
C LYS A 1063 28.06 8.33 21.26
N ALA A 1064 29.39 8.22 21.31
CA ALA A 1064 30.16 7.34 20.41
C ALA A 1064 29.95 5.83 20.66
N LEU A 1065 29.52 5.43 21.86
CA LEU A 1065 29.27 4.04 22.25
C LEU A 1065 27.94 3.50 21.72
N PHE A 1066 26.96 4.39 21.49
CA PHE A 1066 25.62 4.01 21.10
C PHE A 1066 25.52 3.93 19.58
N LYS A 1067 25.99 2.80 19.03
CA LYS A 1067 25.90 2.45 17.62
C LYS A 1067 25.27 1.06 17.48
N GLU A 1068 24.39 0.87 16.51
CA GLU A 1068 23.85 -0.45 16.21
C GLU A 1068 24.98 -1.40 15.80
N ASP A 1069 24.78 -2.69 16.07
CA ASP A 1069 25.76 -3.76 15.81
C ASP A 1069 27.09 -3.65 16.58
N GLU A 1070 27.19 -2.75 17.56
CA GLU A 1070 28.35 -2.69 18.44
C GLU A 1070 28.07 -3.29 19.82
N LEU A 1071 29.10 -3.87 20.42
CA LEU A 1071 29.04 -4.43 21.76
C LEU A 1071 28.93 -3.28 22.78
N LEU A 1072 27.95 -3.39 23.67
CA LEU A 1072 27.80 -2.49 24.80
C LEU A 1072 27.81 -3.28 26.10
N VAL A 1073 28.65 -2.84 27.04
CA VAL A 1073 28.67 -3.33 28.41
C VAL A 1073 28.07 -2.24 29.30
N VAL A 1074 26.98 -2.55 30.00
CA VAL A 1074 26.27 -1.62 30.88
C VAL A 1074 26.23 -2.11 32.31
N GLN A 1075 26.41 -1.19 33.24
CA GLN A 1075 26.19 -1.39 34.66
C GLN A 1075 24.99 -0.56 35.10
N GLY A 1076 24.09 -1.15 35.89
CA GLY A 1076 22.88 -0.43 36.30
C GLY A 1076 21.86 -1.24 37.09
N GLN A 1077 20.62 -0.77 37.09
CA GLN A 1077 19.51 -1.36 37.85
C GLN A 1077 18.53 -2.11 36.94
N ALA A 1078 18.29 -3.39 37.23
CA ALA A 1078 17.25 -4.20 36.61
C ALA A 1078 15.97 -4.12 37.46
N ARG A 1079 14.83 -3.78 36.84
CA ARG A 1079 13.49 -3.78 37.47
C ARG A 1079 12.50 -4.59 36.65
N ASN A 1080 11.58 -5.27 37.31
CA ASN A 1080 10.51 -6.01 36.65
C ASN A 1080 9.41 -5.03 36.16
N ASP A 1081 9.01 -5.14 34.90
CA ASP A 1081 7.93 -4.35 34.31
C ASP A 1081 6.68 -5.23 34.16
N ALA A 1082 5.71 -5.01 35.06
CA ALA A 1082 4.46 -5.75 35.12
C ALA A 1082 3.58 -5.60 33.86
N PHE A 1083 3.81 -4.57 33.04
CA PHE A 1083 3.02 -4.31 31.83
C PHE A 1083 3.55 -5.06 30.60
N THR A 1084 4.88 -5.19 30.48
CA THR A 1084 5.53 -5.89 29.36
C THR A 1084 5.92 -7.34 29.68
N GLY A 1085 5.85 -7.74 30.95
CA GLY A 1085 6.21 -9.09 31.39
C GLY A 1085 7.70 -9.38 31.31
N GLY A 1086 8.55 -8.33 31.26
CA GLY A 1086 9.99 -8.42 31.08
C GLY A 1086 10.78 -7.51 32.05
N ILE A 1087 12.10 -7.58 31.98
CA ILE A 1087 13.00 -6.76 32.82
C ILE A 1087 13.42 -5.51 32.05
N ARG A 1088 13.11 -4.34 32.60
CA ARG A 1088 13.66 -3.05 32.15
C ARG A 1088 14.96 -2.76 32.89
N PHE A 1089 15.99 -2.35 32.16
CA PHE A 1089 17.29 -2.02 32.73
C PHE A 1089 17.57 -0.52 32.62
N THR A 1090 17.95 0.12 33.71
CA THR A 1090 18.35 1.53 33.72
C THR A 1090 19.86 1.63 33.83
N VAL A 1091 20.51 2.37 32.93
CA VAL A 1091 21.98 2.49 32.86
C VAL A 1091 22.51 3.55 33.81
N ASP A 1092 23.46 3.14 34.65
CA ASP A 1092 24.28 4.05 35.47
C ASP A 1092 25.66 4.28 34.82
N THR A 1093 26.20 3.30 34.10
CA THR A 1093 27.49 3.41 33.39
C THR A 1093 27.47 2.58 32.11
N ALA A 1094 27.97 3.15 31.01
CA ALA A 1094 28.13 2.48 29.71
C ALA A 1094 29.61 2.38 29.31
N MET A 1095 30.02 1.23 28.77
CA MET A 1095 31.40 0.91 28.41
C MET A 1095 31.44 0.14 27.08
N ASP A 1096 32.47 0.39 26.26
CA ASP A 1096 32.88 -0.51 25.18
C ASP A 1096 33.78 -1.64 25.72
N LEU A 1097 34.24 -2.52 24.83
CA LEU A 1097 35.12 -3.63 25.21
C LEU A 1097 36.48 -3.15 25.74
N GLU A 1098 37.05 -2.08 25.19
CA GLU A 1098 38.37 -1.56 25.59
C GLU A 1098 38.34 -0.97 27.00
N ARG A 1099 37.30 -0.19 27.32
CA ARG A 1099 37.05 0.32 28.67
C ARG A 1099 36.75 -0.82 29.63
N ALA A 1100 35.99 -1.83 29.20
CA ALA A 1100 35.73 -3.02 30.00
C ALA A 1100 37.02 -3.82 30.29
N ARG A 1101 37.89 -4.03 29.30
CA ARG A 1101 39.23 -4.64 29.47
C ARG A 1101 40.06 -3.84 30.47
N SER A 1102 40.13 -2.52 30.31
CA SER A 1102 40.93 -1.66 31.20
C SER A 1102 40.43 -1.69 32.65
N ARG A 1103 39.13 -1.94 32.87
CA ARG A 1103 38.51 -1.95 34.19
C ARG A 1103 38.53 -3.32 34.87
N TYR A 1104 38.35 -4.40 34.11
CA TYR A 1104 38.17 -5.74 34.64
C TYR A 1104 39.36 -6.68 34.39
N ALA A 1105 40.28 -6.36 33.46
CA ALA A 1105 41.44 -7.20 33.21
C ALA A 1105 42.63 -6.87 34.12
N GLN A 1106 43.45 -7.89 34.39
CA GLN A 1106 44.62 -7.82 35.27
C GLN A 1106 45.93 -7.65 34.48
N SER A 1107 46.08 -8.40 33.38
CA SER A 1107 47.30 -8.37 32.54
C SER A 1107 47.07 -8.94 31.13
N VAL A 1108 47.95 -8.58 30.19
CA VAL A 1108 48.09 -9.21 28.87
C VAL A 1108 49.20 -10.25 28.97
N LYS A 1109 48.87 -11.51 28.75
CA LYS A 1109 49.81 -12.64 28.80
C LYS A 1109 50.23 -13.03 27.38
N VAL A 1110 51.54 -13.13 27.14
CA VAL A 1110 52.12 -13.51 25.85
C VAL A 1110 53.03 -14.71 26.04
N GLU A 1111 52.68 -15.87 25.48
CA GLU A 1111 53.51 -17.09 25.50
C GLU A 1111 54.47 -17.12 24.31
N MET A 1112 55.76 -16.86 24.51
CA MET A 1112 56.75 -16.73 23.42
C MET A 1112 57.59 -18.00 23.22
N ASN A 1113 56.97 -19.11 22.83
CA ASN A 1113 57.67 -20.40 22.69
C ASN A 1113 58.19 -20.59 21.27
N GLY A 1114 59.51 -20.63 21.08
CA GLY A 1114 60.16 -20.88 19.77
C GLY A 1114 60.35 -19.66 18.86
N ASN A 1115 59.66 -18.53 19.12
CA ASN A 1115 59.72 -17.29 18.32
C ASN A 1115 60.05 -16.04 19.19
N ALA A 1116 60.90 -16.19 20.20
CA ALA A 1116 61.23 -15.12 21.14
C ALA A 1116 62.14 -14.04 20.52
N ASP A 1117 61.55 -12.96 19.99
CA ASP A 1117 62.25 -11.76 19.49
C ASP A 1117 61.88 -10.52 20.32
N ALA A 1118 62.80 -10.10 21.19
CA ALA A 1118 62.60 -8.97 22.09
C ALA A 1118 62.50 -7.62 21.35
N LEU A 1119 63.15 -7.46 20.19
CA LEU A 1119 63.12 -6.21 19.42
C LEU A 1119 61.77 -6.04 18.72
N ARG A 1120 61.19 -7.11 18.19
CA ARG A 1120 59.84 -7.08 17.62
C ARG A 1120 58.79 -6.84 18.68
N LEU A 1121 58.90 -7.53 19.82
CA LEU A 1121 57.94 -7.37 20.92
C LEU A 1121 57.96 -5.93 21.41
N ARG A 1122 59.16 -5.37 21.59
CA ARG A 1122 59.35 -3.97 21.95
C ARG A 1122 58.66 -3.01 20.98
N ARG A 1123 58.81 -3.19 19.66
CA ARG A 1123 58.16 -2.33 18.65
C ARG A 1123 56.64 -2.38 18.78
N VAL A 1124 56.07 -3.57 18.93
CA VAL A 1124 54.61 -3.73 19.09
C VAL A 1124 54.14 -3.08 20.39
N LEU A 1125 54.82 -3.33 21.51
CA LEU A 1125 54.42 -2.76 22.80
C LEU A 1125 54.59 -1.22 22.85
N GLU A 1126 55.64 -0.66 22.25
CA GLU A 1126 55.87 0.80 22.18
C GLU A 1126 54.78 1.51 21.37
N ALA A 1127 54.32 0.90 20.26
CA ALA A 1127 53.23 1.45 19.44
C ALA A 1127 51.88 1.53 20.19
N HIS A 1128 51.71 0.73 21.24
CA HIS A 1128 50.47 0.61 22.01
C HIS A 1128 50.64 0.94 23.52
N ALA A 1129 51.75 1.61 23.87
CA ALA A 1129 52.04 1.98 25.25
C ALA A 1129 50.97 2.91 25.82
N ALA A 1130 50.55 2.65 27.06
CA ALA A 1130 49.71 3.56 27.82
C ALA A 1130 50.61 4.68 28.36
N GLY A 1131 50.70 5.81 27.65
CA GLY A 1131 51.55 6.94 28.06
C GLY A 1131 51.27 7.48 29.46
N GLU A 1132 52.19 8.30 30.01
CA GLU A 1132 52.19 8.88 31.36
C GLU A 1132 51.04 9.89 31.66
N GLN A 1133 49.92 9.85 30.94
CA GLN A 1133 48.76 10.67 31.29
C GLN A 1133 48.02 10.09 32.51
N ALA A 1134 47.70 10.97 33.45
CA ALA A 1134 47.02 10.66 34.70
C ALA A 1134 45.73 9.86 34.48
N ALA A 1135 45.55 8.81 35.29
CA ALA A 1135 44.33 8.03 35.32
C ALA A 1135 43.09 8.95 35.45
N PRO A 1136 41.97 8.63 34.79
CA PRO A 1136 40.73 9.38 35.00
C PRO A 1136 40.36 9.33 36.50
N PRO A 1137 39.88 10.45 37.08
CA PRO A 1137 39.61 10.51 38.51
C PRO A 1137 38.54 9.48 38.89
N PRO A 1138 38.66 8.80 40.06
CA PRO A 1138 37.62 7.90 40.53
C PRO A 1138 36.33 8.71 40.78
N MET A 1139 35.20 8.23 40.26
CA MET A 1139 33.90 8.83 40.53
C MET A 1139 33.57 8.76 42.03
N PRO A 1140 33.00 9.82 42.64
CA PRO A 1140 32.55 9.77 44.02
C PRO A 1140 31.33 8.85 44.15
N VAL A 1141 31.47 7.76 44.90
CA VAL A 1141 30.34 6.93 45.33
C VAL A 1141 29.64 7.65 46.49
N ARG A 1142 28.42 8.14 46.27
CA ARG A 1142 27.54 8.61 47.35
C ARG A 1142 26.66 7.46 47.82
N ASP A 1143 26.97 6.92 48.98
CA ASP A 1143 26.03 6.12 49.78
C ASP A 1143 26.04 6.60 51.23
N ASN A 1144 24.83 6.74 51.79
CA ASN A 1144 24.46 7.17 53.14
C ASN A 1144 25.58 7.42 54.18
N GLY A 1145 26.26 8.58 54.09
CA GLY A 1145 26.98 9.17 55.22
C GLY A 1145 28.21 8.44 55.78
N ARG A 1146 28.77 7.44 55.09
CA ARG A 1146 30.05 6.82 55.49
C ARG A 1146 31.00 6.70 54.29
N GLN A 1147 32.03 7.56 54.28
CA GLN A 1147 33.15 7.48 53.34
C GLN A 1147 33.90 6.14 53.54
N ARG A 1148 33.85 5.26 52.53
CA ARG A 1148 34.89 4.24 52.34
C ARG A 1148 36.06 4.89 51.60
N GLN A 1149 37.28 4.56 52.04
CA GLN A 1149 38.51 4.93 51.36
C GLN A 1149 38.46 4.49 49.89
N SER A 1150 38.87 5.39 49.01
CA SER A 1150 39.01 5.17 47.57
C SER A 1150 39.78 3.87 47.30
N ALA A 1151 39.24 3.00 46.45
CA ALA A 1151 40.04 1.98 45.79
C ALA A 1151 41.23 2.66 45.09
N ALA A 1152 42.41 2.04 45.17
CA ALA A 1152 43.65 2.56 44.58
C ALA A 1152 43.43 3.00 43.12
N PRO A 1153 44.14 4.05 42.64
CA PRO A 1153 44.03 4.48 41.26
C PRO A 1153 44.29 3.29 40.32
N ILE A 1154 43.33 3.00 39.44
CA ILE A 1154 43.51 2.00 38.38
C ILE A 1154 44.64 2.55 37.49
N PRO A 1155 45.78 1.87 37.37
CA PRO A 1155 46.88 2.39 36.57
C PRO A 1155 46.47 2.44 35.10
N ASN A 1156 46.96 3.43 34.35
CA ASN A 1156 46.68 3.56 32.92
C ASN A 1156 47.32 2.37 32.17
N GLY A 1157 46.49 1.47 31.62
CA GLY A 1157 46.93 0.30 30.87
C GLY A 1157 47.19 -0.98 31.68
N LEU A 1158 47.20 -2.11 30.98
CA LEU A 1158 47.41 -3.45 31.54
C LEU A 1158 48.90 -3.80 31.59
N ASN A 1159 49.30 -4.55 32.62
CA ASN A 1159 50.65 -5.11 32.68
C ASN A 1159 50.80 -6.21 31.63
N VAL A 1160 52.00 -6.36 31.09
CA VAL A 1160 52.32 -7.46 30.16
C VAL A 1160 53.12 -8.52 30.91
N SER A 1161 52.63 -9.75 30.90
CA SER A 1161 53.35 -10.94 31.40
C SER A 1161 53.83 -11.77 30.21
N ILE A 1162 55.12 -12.09 30.18
CA ILE A 1162 55.69 -12.98 29.18
C ILE A 1162 55.88 -14.36 29.81
N VAL A 1163 55.31 -15.38 29.18
CA VAL A 1163 55.58 -16.78 29.55
C VAL A 1163 56.48 -17.41 28.53
N TYR A 1164 57.55 -18.03 29.01
CA TYR A 1164 58.51 -18.73 28.19
C TYR A 1164 58.66 -20.16 28.70
N ARG A 1165 58.39 -21.13 27.83
CA ARG A 1165 58.56 -22.56 28.09
C ARG A 1165 59.74 -23.10 27.29
N SER A 1166 60.66 -23.77 27.98
CA SER A 1166 61.74 -24.57 27.41
C SER A 1166 61.51 -26.05 27.73
N GLU A 1167 62.31 -26.95 27.15
CA GLU A 1167 62.24 -28.39 27.44
C GLU A 1167 62.56 -28.75 28.91
N HIS A 1168 63.12 -27.82 29.70
CA HIS A 1168 63.58 -28.08 31.07
C HIS A 1168 62.92 -27.20 32.14
N ALA A 1169 62.27 -26.10 31.77
CA ALA A 1169 61.63 -25.16 32.71
C ALA A 1169 60.60 -24.24 32.03
N GLU A 1170 59.62 -23.78 32.80
CA GLU A 1170 58.70 -22.68 32.47
C GLU A 1170 58.96 -21.48 33.39
N GLY A 1171 59.05 -20.29 32.82
CA GLY A 1171 59.18 -19.04 33.56
C GLY A 1171 58.18 -17.99 33.09
N GLU A 1172 57.57 -17.28 34.04
CA GLU A 1172 56.73 -16.10 33.78
C GLU A 1172 57.46 -14.85 34.26
N VAL A 1173 57.60 -13.86 33.36
CA VAL A 1173 58.22 -12.57 33.65
C VAL A 1173 57.19 -11.47 33.43
N ARG A 1174 56.85 -10.76 34.51
CA ARG A 1174 56.02 -9.56 34.44
C ARG A 1174 56.87 -8.35 34.09
N LEU A 1175 56.53 -7.65 33.02
CA LEU A 1175 57.19 -6.41 32.64
C LEU A 1175 56.86 -5.28 33.63
N GLY A 1176 57.80 -4.34 33.80
CA GLY A 1176 57.63 -3.19 34.68
C GLY A 1176 56.56 -2.21 34.19
N ASP A 1177 56.11 -1.30 35.06
CA ASP A 1177 54.98 -0.40 34.78
C ASP A 1177 55.17 0.51 33.55
N ALA A 1178 56.42 0.76 33.13
CA ALA A 1178 56.73 1.51 31.90
C ALA A 1178 56.27 0.78 30.61
N TRP A 1179 55.96 -0.51 30.69
CA TRP A 1179 55.51 -1.35 29.57
C TRP A 1179 54.01 -1.67 29.63
N ARG A 1180 53.24 -0.88 30.38
CA ARG A 1180 51.79 -1.00 30.35
C ARG A 1180 51.24 -0.62 28.99
N VAL A 1181 50.28 -1.39 28.51
CA VAL A 1181 49.71 -1.23 27.19
C VAL A 1181 48.21 -1.02 27.26
N LYS A 1182 47.68 -0.28 26.28
CA LYS A 1182 46.23 -0.14 26.09
C LYS A 1182 45.68 -1.44 25.47
N PRO A 1183 44.70 -2.12 26.07
CA PRO A 1183 44.20 -3.41 25.60
C PRO A 1183 43.23 -3.26 24.41
N THR A 1184 43.71 -2.62 23.36
CA THR A 1184 43.01 -2.40 22.08
C THR A 1184 43.00 -3.68 21.24
N ASP A 1185 42.03 -3.82 20.33
CA ASP A 1185 42.02 -4.94 19.38
C ASP A 1185 43.24 -4.91 18.44
N ASP A 1186 43.73 -3.71 18.08
CA ASP A 1186 44.92 -3.53 17.26
C ASP A 1186 46.17 -4.12 17.92
N LEU A 1187 46.35 -3.91 19.23
CA LEU A 1187 47.46 -4.51 19.98
C LEU A 1187 47.42 -6.03 19.91
N ILE A 1188 46.24 -6.64 20.14
CA ILE A 1188 46.10 -8.09 20.14
C ILE A 1188 46.33 -8.66 18.73
N SER A 1189 45.83 -7.96 17.70
CA SER A 1189 46.07 -8.32 16.30
C SER A 1189 47.55 -8.23 15.92
N ALA A 1190 48.22 -7.13 16.28
CA ALA A 1190 49.65 -6.92 16.02
C ALA A 1190 50.52 -7.96 16.73
N LEU A 1191 50.23 -8.28 18.00
CA LEU A 1191 50.92 -9.35 18.71
C LEU A 1191 50.71 -10.72 18.04
N ARG A 1192 49.49 -11.03 17.58
CA ARG A 1192 49.19 -12.30 16.89
C ARG A 1192 49.83 -12.40 15.51
N GLY A 1193 49.91 -11.29 14.78
CA GLY A 1193 50.53 -11.22 13.46
C GLY A 1193 52.05 -11.39 13.52
N GLU A 1194 52.73 -10.69 14.44
CA GLU A 1194 54.19 -10.75 14.59
C GLU A 1194 54.68 -12.04 15.25
N PHE A 1195 53.88 -12.62 16.16
CA PHE A 1195 54.22 -13.83 16.89
C PHE A 1195 53.28 -14.99 16.55
N ALA A 1196 53.10 -15.26 15.25
CA ALA A 1196 52.33 -16.41 14.79
C ALA A 1196 52.86 -17.72 15.44
N GLY A 1197 51.99 -18.41 16.19
CA GLY A 1197 52.32 -19.61 16.98
C GLY A 1197 52.46 -19.39 18.50
N SER A 1198 52.44 -18.14 18.97
CA SER A 1198 52.45 -17.77 20.40
C SER A 1198 51.02 -17.61 20.93
N ALA A 1199 50.74 -18.07 22.16
CA ALA A 1199 49.44 -17.87 22.79
C ALA A 1199 49.36 -16.49 23.44
N ILE A 1200 48.43 -15.63 22.97
CA ILE A 1200 48.21 -14.29 23.52
C ILE A 1200 46.82 -14.24 24.14
N GLU A 1201 46.77 -13.91 25.44
CA GLU A 1201 45.56 -13.95 26.24
C GLU A 1201 45.42 -12.71 27.14
N ILE A 1202 44.21 -12.15 27.22
CA ILE A 1202 43.86 -11.16 28.25
C ILE A 1202 43.36 -11.91 29.48
N VAL A 1203 44.01 -11.67 30.62
CA VAL A 1203 43.70 -12.29 31.90
C VAL A 1203 42.78 -11.35 32.68
N TYR A 1204 41.58 -11.83 33.04
CA TYR A 1204 40.53 -11.11 33.78
C TYR A 1204 40.49 -11.47 35.26
#